data_AF-A0A0Q0VCK7-F1
#
_entry.id   AF-A0A0Q0VCK7-F1
#
_cell.length_a   1.000
_cell.length_b   1.000
_cell.length_c   1.000
_cell.angle_alpha   90.00
_cell.angle_beta   90.00
_cell.angle_gamma   90.00
#
_symmetry.space_group_name_H-M   'P 1'
#
loop_
_entity.id
_entity.type
_entity.pdbx_description
1 polymer ?
#
loop_
_entity_poly.entity_id
_entity_poly.type
_entity_poly.pdbx_seq_one_letter_code
_entity_poly.pdbx_strand_id
1 'polypeptide(L)'
;MAEKKEARIGVFICHCGTNIAGSIDIKALQEYSKTLPNVVVADEYQYMCSTPGQGKIVDAIAENKLTGVVVAACSPRLHEPTFRMASKVGGLNPFRFEMANIREQNSWVHMHDREGATAKAKDSVRIAVAKASLLEDLFPKSVPVEKAALVVGAGVAGIQASLDLANAGIPTYLIEKSPTIGGRMSQLDKTFPTLDCSQCILTPKMVDVGRNENIILKTYTEVEKVEGYIGNFDITLRRKARGVLTPDEAAERGYVGGGCNGCGDCAGVCPVIKGNEFEFGMAPRKAIYIYHPQVVPNIYTVDFESCIKCGLCVDICGDKKAIDLEMEDTFETVKVGTAILATGYDLFPIEKKAEWGYNKFENVITGLEFERLICASGPTGGHLVRPSDGQTPMKVGFVLCAGSRDNTGIGKPYCSRFCCMYSLKHAHQIMEKIPGARVYLFYMDIRSFGKMYEEFYYRIQDEGAKFIRGRVSNILEDKTSKNLHVFTEDTLLQRPVNIELDLVVLAAAVQPVAEEDTIRKLFGVSKSQDGWMLEAHPKLNPCGTTTAGVFLAGVCQGPKDIPDTVAQAEGAASAASIPIHIGKVELEPYFAQCMEEKCAGCGMCVNLCPYGALALVEKNGKKVMEVTEAKCKGCGTCGGFCPGGAIHMQHFTTPQIVAQIDAFLLGGEQ
;
A
#
# COMPACT_ATOMS: atom_id res chain seq x y z
N MET A 1 -22.59 -34.14 -23.28
CA MET A 1 -23.24 -33.72 -22.02
C MET A 1 -22.88 -34.77 -20.98
N ALA A 2 -22.14 -34.39 -19.92
CA ALA A 2 -21.89 -35.31 -18.81
C ALA A 2 -23.23 -35.63 -18.12
N GLU A 3 -23.44 -36.89 -17.70
CA GLU A 3 -24.62 -37.27 -16.91
C GLU A 3 -24.82 -36.32 -15.74
N LYS A 4 -26.02 -35.76 -15.60
CA LYS A 4 -26.39 -34.84 -14.52
C LYS A 4 -26.44 -35.66 -13.22
N LYS A 5 -25.30 -35.77 -12.53
CA LYS A 5 -25.22 -36.44 -11.23
C LYS A 5 -26.13 -35.72 -10.24
N GLU A 6 -26.95 -36.48 -9.52
CA GLU A 6 -27.77 -35.97 -8.44
C GLU A 6 -26.89 -35.30 -7.38
N ALA A 7 -27.28 -34.11 -6.92
CA ALA A 7 -26.48 -33.35 -5.95
C ALA A 7 -26.49 -34.03 -4.58
N ARG A 8 -25.30 -34.19 -4.00
CA ARG A 8 -25.04 -34.76 -2.67
C ARG A 8 -24.11 -33.83 -1.91
N ILE A 9 -24.68 -33.03 -1.01
CA ILE A 9 -23.98 -31.93 -0.33
C ILE A 9 -23.60 -32.34 1.09
N GLY A 10 -22.35 -32.06 1.47
CA GLY A 10 -21.90 -32.12 2.86
C GLY A 10 -21.83 -30.73 3.47
N VAL A 11 -22.45 -30.52 4.63
CA VAL A 11 -22.43 -29.24 5.35
C VAL A 11 -21.55 -29.37 6.59
N PHE A 12 -20.56 -28.50 6.74
CA PHE A 12 -19.64 -28.52 7.89
C PHE A 12 -19.65 -27.19 8.63
N ILE A 13 -20.01 -27.23 9.91
CA ILE A 13 -20.25 -26.04 10.72
C ILE A 13 -19.09 -25.85 11.71
N CYS A 14 -18.47 -24.65 11.68
CA CYS A 14 -17.36 -24.33 12.56
C CYS A 14 -17.84 -23.60 13.83
N HIS A 15 -17.28 -23.96 14.99
CA HIS A 15 -17.50 -23.19 16.22
C HIS A 15 -16.60 -21.96 16.30
N CYS A 16 -15.42 -22.05 15.69
CA CYS A 16 -14.33 -21.08 15.80
C CYS A 16 -14.01 -20.75 17.27
N GLY A 17 -13.93 -21.80 18.10
CA GLY A 17 -13.93 -21.66 19.56
C GLY A 17 -15.26 -21.09 20.03
N THR A 18 -15.23 -19.87 20.59
CA THR A 18 -16.43 -19.14 21.00
C THR A 18 -16.83 -18.04 20.02
N ASN A 19 -16.06 -17.80 18.95
CA ASN A 19 -16.35 -16.71 18.01
C ASN A 19 -17.67 -16.90 17.26
N ILE A 20 -18.02 -18.15 16.92
CA ILE A 20 -19.31 -18.48 16.29
C ILE A 20 -20.25 -19.10 17.33
N ALA A 21 -19.79 -20.12 18.06
CA ALA A 21 -20.62 -20.84 19.03
C ALA A 21 -21.08 -20.00 20.25
N GLY A 22 -20.43 -18.87 20.52
CA GLY A 22 -20.86 -17.91 21.54
C GLY A 22 -22.18 -17.22 21.18
N SER A 23 -22.41 -16.95 19.90
CA SER A 23 -23.57 -16.19 19.40
C SER A 23 -24.55 -17.02 18.58
N ILE A 24 -24.17 -18.23 18.14
CA ILE A 24 -25.02 -19.10 17.31
C ILE A 24 -25.17 -20.46 17.99
N ASP A 25 -26.38 -21.01 18.00
CA ASP A 25 -26.63 -22.38 18.41
C ASP A 25 -26.21 -23.35 17.30
N ILE A 26 -25.03 -23.94 17.48
CA ILE A 26 -24.44 -24.84 16.48
C ILE A 26 -25.23 -26.13 16.34
N LYS A 27 -25.75 -26.69 17.45
CA LYS A 27 -26.53 -27.93 17.39
C LYS A 27 -27.82 -27.70 16.63
N ALA A 28 -28.52 -26.60 16.91
CA ALA A 28 -29.73 -26.23 16.17
C ALA A 28 -29.46 -25.96 14.68
N LEU A 29 -28.29 -25.37 14.35
CA LEU A 29 -27.88 -25.16 12.96
C LEU A 29 -27.53 -26.48 12.25
N GLN A 30 -26.85 -27.41 12.93
CA GLN A 30 -26.52 -28.73 12.40
C GLN A 30 -27.77 -29.54 12.10
N GLU A 31 -28.70 -29.65 13.07
CA GLU A 31 -29.95 -30.38 12.87
C GLU A 31 -30.80 -29.78 11.75
N TYR A 32 -30.87 -28.45 11.67
CA TYR A 32 -31.52 -27.77 10.56
C TYR A 32 -30.84 -28.08 9.21
N SER A 33 -29.51 -28.09 9.16
CA SER A 33 -28.79 -28.34 7.91
C SER A 33 -29.11 -29.71 7.31
N LYS A 34 -29.40 -30.71 8.15
CA LYS A 34 -29.81 -32.07 7.72
C LYS A 34 -31.18 -32.09 7.04
N THR A 35 -32.04 -31.09 7.26
CA THR A 35 -33.38 -31.05 6.64
C THR A 35 -33.37 -30.40 5.25
N LEU A 36 -32.24 -29.85 4.81
CA LEU A 36 -32.14 -29.15 3.54
C LEU A 36 -32.07 -30.13 2.36
N PRO A 37 -32.64 -29.77 1.19
CA PRO A 37 -32.53 -30.59 -0.02
C PRO A 37 -31.07 -30.91 -0.36
N ASN A 38 -30.84 -32.14 -0.86
CA ASN A 38 -29.54 -32.65 -1.29
C ASN A 38 -28.47 -32.80 -0.19
N VAL A 39 -28.72 -32.38 1.06
CA VAL A 39 -27.75 -32.56 2.15
C VAL A 39 -27.79 -34.01 2.63
N VAL A 40 -26.65 -34.69 2.49
CA VAL A 40 -26.51 -36.11 2.88
C VAL A 40 -25.74 -36.28 4.19
N VAL A 41 -24.95 -35.28 4.58
CA VAL A 41 -24.22 -35.25 5.85
C VAL A 41 -24.11 -33.81 6.34
N ALA A 42 -24.33 -33.61 7.64
CA ALA A 42 -24.07 -32.35 8.31
C ALA A 42 -23.30 -32.59 9.61
N ASP A 43 -22.09 -32.05 9.71
CA ASP A 43 -21.20 -32.25 10.85
C ASP A 43 -20.72 -30.90 11.41
N GLU A 44 -20.26 -30.92 12.66
CA GLU A 44 -19.69 -29.77 13.33
C GLU A 44 -18.29 -30.08 13.87
N TYR A 45 -17.47 -29.03 13.97
CA TYR A 45 -16.22 -29.14 14.69
C TYR A 45 -15.76 -27.80 15.23
N GLN A 46 -14.96 -27.85 16.30
CA GLN A 46 -14.49 -26.65 16.99
C GLN A 46 -13.70 -25.71 16.07
N TYR A 47 -12.85 -26.27 15.20
CA TYR A 47 -11.98 -25.53 14.28
C TYR A 47 -11.91 -26.23 12.92
N MET A 48 -12.88 -25.96 12.04
CA MET A 48 -12.93 -26.62 10.72
C MET A 48 -11.65 -26.44 9.88
N CYS A 49 -10.92 -25.32 10.03
CA CYS A 49 -9.68 -25.07 9.30
C CYS A 49 -8.47 -25.84 9.83
N SER A 50 -8.56 -26.48 11.00
CA SER A 50 -7.49 -27.31 11.57
C SER A 50 -7.39 -28.67 10.86
N THR A 51 -6.28 -29.39 11.05
CA THR A 51 -6.09 -30.72 10.44
C THR A 51 -7.24 -31.70 10.73
N PRO A 52 -7.74 -31.84 11.99
CA PRO A 52 -8.90 -32.71 12.24
C PRO A 52 -10.17 -32.23 11.54
N GLY A 53 -10.40 -30.92 11.47
CA GLY A 53 -11.56 -30.34 10.77
C GLY A 53 -11.50 -30.58 9.26
N GLN A 54 -10.34 -30.42 8.65
CA GLN A 54 -10.14 -30.75 7.23
C GLN A 54 -10.27 -32.26 6.98
N GLY A 55 -9.79 -33.09 7.91
CA GLY A 55 -9.96 -34.55 7.87
C GLY A 55 -11.43 -34.96 7.76
N LYS A 56 -12.30 -34.35 8.58
CA LYS A 56 -13.76 -34.58 8.49
C LYS A 56 -14.33 -34.31 7.10
N ILE A 57 -13.87 -33.26 6.42
CA ILE A 57 -14.31 -32.95 5.05
C ILE A 57 -13.80 -34.03 4.08
N VAL A 58 -12.52 -34.36 4.16
CA VAL A 58 -11.86 -35.36 3.30
C VAL A 58 -12.55 -36.72 3.42
N ASP A 59 -12.76 -37.21 4.64
CA ASP A 59 -13.36 -38.51 4.92
C ASP A 59 -14.82 -38.54 4.42
N ALA A 60 -15.59 -37.50 4.75
CA ALA A 60 -16.99 -37.42 4.35
C ALA A 60 -17.19 -37.37 2.83
N ILE A 61 -16.28 -36.74 2.07
CA ILE A 61 -16.35 -36.74 0.60
C ILE A 61 -16.32 -38.17 0.06
N ALA A 62 -15.39 -39.00 0.54
CA ALA A 62 -15.23 -40.37 0.10
C ALA A 62 -16.39 -41.27 0.60
N GLU A 63 -16.70 -41.20 1.89
CA GLU A 63 -17.70 -42.04 2.54
C GLU A 63 -19.12 -41.80 2.00
N ASN A 64 -19.48 -40.53 1.78
CA ASN A 64 -20.84 -40.15 1.39
C ASN A 64 -20.99 -39.87 -0.11
N LYS A 65 -19.90 -40.02 -0.89
CA LYS A 65 -19.84 -39.74 -2.33
C LYS A 65 -20.35 -38.33 -2.63
N LEU A 66 -19.82 -37.34 -1.92
CA LEU A 66 -20.27 -35.96 -2.04
C LEU A 66 -19.98 -35.40 -3.44
N THR A 67 -20.91 -34.62 -3.97
CA THR A 67 -20.73 -33.84 -5.21
C THR A 67 -20.53 -32.36 -4.93
N GLY A 68 -20.69 -31.93 -3.67
CA GLY A 68 -20.47 -30.56 -3.24
C GLY A 68 -20.24 -30.46 -1.73
N VAL A 69 -19.52 -29.42 -1.31
CA VAL A 69 -19.19 -29.15 0.10
C VAL A 69 -19.58 -27.72 0.43
N VAL A 70 -20.27 -27.54 1.56
CA VAL A 70 -20.55 -26.24 2.17
C VAL A 70 -19.84 -26.16 3.51
N VAL A 71 -19.03 -25.11 3.72
CA VAL A 71 -18.46 -24.82 5.05
C VAL A 71 -19.09 -23.55 5.60
N ALA A 72 -19.77 -23.69 6.75
CA ALA A 72 -20.36 -22.58 7.48
C ALA A 72 -19.38 -22.10 8.56
N ALA A 73 -18.61 -21.04 8.26
CA ALA A 73 -17.52 -20.59 9.12
C ALA A 73 -17.22 -19.09 8.95
N CYS A 74 -15.96 -18.74 8.69
CA CYS A 74 -15.48 -17.38 8.48
C CYS A 74 -15.66 -16.91 7.03
N SER A 75 -15.12 -15.73 6.72
CA SER A 75 -15.10 -15.19 5.38
C SER A 75 -14.37 -16.09 4.37
N PRO A 76 -14.90 -16.26 3.13
CA PRO A 76 -14.18 -16.90 2.04
C PRO A 76 -12.86 -16.18 1.71
N ARG A 77 -12.77 -14.86 1.97
CA ARG A 77 -11.53 -14.07 1.79
C ARG A 77 -10.37 -14.55 2.67
N LEU A 78 -10.64 -15.37 3.68
CA LEU A 78 -9.64 -15.91 4.59
C LEU A 78 -9.30 -17.37 4.27
N HIS A 79 -10.29 -18.26 4.23
CA HIS A 79 -10.08 -19.71 4.21
C HIS A 79 -10.70 -20.45 3.02
N GLU A 80 -11.21 -19.76 2.00
CA GLU A 80 -11.65 -20.43 0.76
C GLU A 80 -10.51 -21.28 0.15
N PRO A 81 -9.27 -20.79 -0.01
CA PRO A 81 -8.18 -21.64 -0.51
C PRO A 81 -7.90 -22.87 0.35
N THR A 82 -8.03 -22.73 1.68
CA THR A 82 -7.85 -23.83 2.64
C THR A 82 -8.88 -24.95 2.40
N PHE A 83 -10.15 -24.60 2.26
CA PHE A 83 -11.21 -25.59 2.10
C PHE A 83 -11.35 -26.12 0.67
N ARG A 84 -10.98 -25.32 -0.34
CA ARG A 84 -10.76 -25.79 -1.71
C ARG A 84 -9.68 -26.89 -1.74
N MET A 85 -8.59 -26.71 -1.01
CA MET A 85 -7.55 -27.73 -0.88
C MET A 85 -8.05 -28.99 -0.17
N ALA A 86 -8.76 -28.84 0.96
CA ALA A 86 -9.36 -30.00 1.65
C ALA A 86 -10.32 -30.78 0.74
N SER A 87 -11.15 -30.07 -0.04
CA SER A 87 -12.05 -30.68 -1.03
C SER A 87 -11.27 -31.45 -2.10
N LYS A 88 -10.19 -30.85 -2.62
CA LYS A 88 -9.28 -31.49 -3.59
C LYS A 88 -8.65 -32.76 -3.04
N VAL A 89 -8.17 -32.74 -1.80
CA VAL A 89 -7.55 -33.89 -1.12
C VAL A 89 -8.56 -35.03 -0.95
N GLY A 90 -9.82 -34.71 -0.66
CA GLY A 90 -10.93 -35.68 -0.64
C GLY A 90 -11.36 -36.21 -2.01
N GLY A 91 -10.76 -35.73 -3.11
CA GLY A 91 -11.07 -36.16 -4.47
C GLY A 91 -12.23 -35.41 -5.13
N LEU A 92 -12.69 -34.31 -4.54
CA LEU A 92 -13.73 -33.44 -5.11
C LEU A 92 -13.09 -32.27 -5.86
N ASN A 93 -13.71 -31.84 -6.97
CA ASN A 93 -13.24 -30.64 -7.69
C ASN A 93 -13.28 -29.42 -6.73
N PRO A 94 -12.21 -28.61 -6.65
CA PRO A 94 -12.12 -27.48 -5.71
C PRO A 94 -13.25 -26.45 -5.87
N PHE A 95 -13.89 -26.37 -7.04
CA PHE A 95 -14.96 -25.42 -7.34
C PHE A 95 -16.37 -25.99 -7.09
N ARG A 96 -16.46 -27.21 -6.55
CA ARG A 96 -17.67 -27.77 -5.93
C ARG A 96 -17.78 -27.42 -4.44
N PHE A 97 -17.09 -26.36 -4.04
CA PHE A 97 -17.04 -25.86 -2.68
C PHE A 97 -17.75 -24.50 -2.60
N GLU A 98 -18.58 -24.30 -1.57
CA GLU A 98 -19.19 -23.01 -1.24
C GLU A 98 -18.98 -22.67 0.25
N MET A 99 -18.83 -21.39 0.56
CA MET A 99 -18.64 -20.90 1.93
C MET A 99 -19.88 -20.15 2.40
N ALA A 100 -20.43 -20.49 3.57
CA ALA A 100 -21.41 -19.68 4.28
C ALA A 100 -20.69 -18.87 5.38
N ASN A 101 -20.58 -17.55 5.21
CA ASN A 101 -19.95 -16.70 6.21
C ASN A 101 -20.90 -16.42 7.38
N ILE A 102 -20.72 -17.16 8.47
CA ILE A 102 -21.51 -17.01 9.70
C ILE A 102 -20.69 -16.39 10.85
N ARG A 103 -19.48 -15.90 10.58
CA ARG A 103 -18.63 -15.19 11.54
C ARG A 103 -18.68 -13.68 11.35
N GLU A 104 -17.96 -13.15 10.37
CA GLU A 104 -17.87 -11.72 10.11
C GLU A 104 -19.23 -11.12 9.71
N GLN A 105 -20.07 -11.88 9.03
CA GLN A 105 -21.40 -11.44 8.57
C GLN A 105 -22.54 -11.83 9.51
N ASN A 106 -22.27 -12.53 10.62
CA ASN A 106 -23.31 -12.97 11.55
C ASN A 106 -22.85 -12.92 13.01
N SER A 107 -22.24 -13.98 13.56
CA SER A 107 -21.99 -14.09 15.01
C SER A 107 -21.23 -12.91 15.65
N TRP A 108 -20.30 -12.26 14.93
CA TRP A 108 -19.57 -11.09 15.43
C TRP A 108 -20.39 -9.79 15.44
N VAL A 109 -21.39 -9.67 14.57
CA VAL A 109 -22.23 -8.46 14.47
C VAL A 109 -23.57 -8.58 15.18
N HIS A 110 -23.93 -9.80 15.60
CA HIS A 110 -25.19 -10.14 16.30
C HIS A 110 -24.97 -10.80 17.66
N MET A 111 -23.89 -10.42 18.35
CA MET A 111 -23.43 -11.07 19.59
C MET A 111 -24.44 -11.07 20.77
N HIS A 112 -25.44 -10.19 20.72
CA HIS A 112 -26.45 -10.04 21.77
C HIS A 112 -27.82 -10.61 21.37
N ASP A 113 -27.97 -11.13 20.15
CA ASP A 113 -29.20 -11.72 19.64
C ASP A 113 -28.92 -13.15 19.14
N ARG A 114 -28.81 -14.09 20.08
CA ARG A 114 -28.46 -15.49 19.77
C ARG A 114 -29.51 -16.17 18.90
N GLU A 115 -30.79 -15.87 19.12
CA GLU A 115 -31.90 -16.46 18.36
C GLU A 115 -31.89 -15.94 16.92
N GLY A 116 -31.83 -14.61 16.74
CA GLY A 116 -31.75 -13.99 15.41
C GLY A 116 -30.46 -14.35 14.67
N ALA A 117 -29.32 -14.42 15.35
CA ALA A 117 -28.06 -14.88 14.77
C ALA A 117 -28.15 -16.33 14.28
N THR A 118 -28.79 -17.21 15.07
CA THR A 118 -29.01 -18.61 14.68
C THR A 118 -29.96 -18.72 13.49
N ALA A 119 -31.06 -17.97 13.49
CA ALA A 119 -31.99 -17.91 12.36
C ALA A 119 -31.28 -17.43 11.07
N LYS A 120 -30.52 -16.34 11.15
CA LYS A 120 -29.72 -15.84 10.02
C LYS A 120 -28.67 -16.86 9.55
N ALA A 121 -28.09 -17.65 10.45
CA ALA A 121 -27.12 -18.68 10.10
C ALA A 121 -27.77 -19.81 9.30
N LYS A 122 -28.99 -20.22 9.69
CA LYS A 122 -29.80 -21.19 8.93
C LYS A 122 -30.04 -20.72 7.50
N ASP A 123 -30.46 -19.46 7.33
CA ASP A 123 -30.64 -18.87 6.00
C ASP A 123 -29.34 -18.86 5.20
N SER A 124 -28.23 -18.46 5.82
CA SER A 124 -26.92 -18.41 5.16
C SER A 124 -26.46 -19.78 4.67
N VAL A 125 -26.67 -20.83 5.48
CA VAL A 125 -26.37 -22.22 5.09
C VAL A 125 -27.28 -22.68 3.97
N ARG A 126 -28.59 -22.44 4.07
CA ARG A 126 -29.56 -22.82 3.03
C ARG A 126 -29.23 -22.19 1.68
N ILE A 127 -28.90 -20.90 1.67
CA ILE A 127 -28.45 -20.16 0.48
C ILE A 127 -27.19 -20.80 -0.12
N ALA A 128 -26.20 -21.13 0.71
CA ALA A 128 -24.96 -21.75 0.25
C ALA A 128 -25.19 -23.17 -0.31
N VAL A 129 -26.04 -23.97 0.34
CA VAL A 129 -26.43 -25.31 -0.15
C VAL A 129 -27.11 -25.24 -1.51
N ALA A 130 -28.05 -24.31 -1.69
CA ALA A 130 -28.76 -24.13 -2.96
C ALA A 130 -27.79 -23.83 -4.12
N LYS A 131 -26.79 -22.96 -3.89
CA LYS A 131 -25.73 -22.71 -4.89
C LYS A 131 -24.85 -23.94 -5.09
N ALA A 132 -24.42 -24.60 -4.01
CA ALA A 132 -23.53 -25.76 -4.05
C ALA A 132 -24.11 -26.91 -4.89
N SER A 133 -25.43 -27.12 -4.85
CA SER A 133 -26.14 -28.11 -5.67
C SER A 133 -26.06 -27.84 -7.18
N LEU A 134 -25.73 -26.62 -7.59
CA LEU A 134 -25.61 -26.19 -8.98
C LEU A 134 -24.17 -25.83 -9.39
N LEU A 135 -23.20 -25.95 -8.49
CA LEU A 135 -21.79 -25.73 -8.83
C LEU A 135 -21.33 -26.76 -9.86
N GLU A 136 -20.33 -26.40 -10.66
CA GLU A 136 -19.80 -27.22 -11.74
C GLU A 136 -18.31 -27.46 -11.55
N ASP A 137 -17.77 -28.49 -12.19
CA ASP A 137 -16.33 -28.74 -12.17
C ASP A 137 -15.63 -27.67 -13.00
N LEU A 138 -14.74 -26.92 -12.36
CA LEU A 138 -13.90 -25.94 -13.05
C LEU A 138 -12.43 -26.34 -12.92
N PHE A 139 -11.65 -26.02 -13.95
CA PHE A 139 -10.26 -26.40 -14.03
C PHE A 139 -9.41 -25.15 -14.27
N PRO A 140 -8.55 -24.76 -13.31
CA PRO A 140 -7.65 -23.63 -13.48
C PRO A 140 -6.76 -23.83 -14.70
N LYS A 141 -6.53 -22.76 -15.45
CA LYS A 141 -5.52 -22.74 -16.50
C LYS A 141 -4.26 -22.08 -15.98
N SER A 142 -3.10 -22.65 -16.31
CA SER A 142 -1.82 -22.01 -16.03
C SER A 142 -1.47 -21.04 -17.15
N VAL A 143 -1.00 -19.87 -16.77
CA VAL A 143 -0.39 -18.88 -17.67
C VAL A 143 1.08 -18.68 -17.30
N PRO A 144 1.97 -18.47 -18.28
CA PRO A 144 3.37 -18.19 -18.00
C PRO A 144 3.51 -16.88 -17.23
N VAL A 145 4.56 -16.75 -16.44
CA VAL A 145 4.90 -15.52 -15.71
C VAL A 145 6.10 -14.87 -16.38
N GLU A 146 5.95 -13.58 -16.69
CA GLU A 146 7.03 -12.72 -17.13
C GLU A 146 8.11 -12.63 -16.05
N LYS A 147 9.38 -12.81 -16.44
CA LYS A 147 10.50 -12.89 -15.51
C LYS A 147 11.06 -11.51 -15.17
N ALA A 148 10.18 -10.58 -14.83
CA ALA A 148 10.55 -9.23 -14.42
C ALA A 148 9.60 -8.73 -13.33
N ALA A 149 10.10 -7.86 -12.47
CA ALA A 149 9.32 -7.21 -11.42
C ALA A 149 9.29 -5.69 -11.62
N LEU A 150 8.22 -5.05 -11.14
CA LEU A 150 8.10 -3.60 -11.03
C LEU A 150 8.11 -3.19 -9.56
N VAL A 151 8.83 -2.12 -9.22
CA VAL A 151 8.77 -1.45 -7.92
C VAL A 151 8.43 0.02 -8.15
N VAL A 152 7.34 0.50 -7.54
CA VAL A 152 6.84 1.86 -7.69
C VAL A 152 7.11 2.67 -6.42
N GLY A 153 8.03 3.63 -6.52
CA GLY A 153 8.53 4.45 -5.41
C GLY A 153 9.88 3.94 -4.92
N ALA A 154 10.90 4.79 -4.96
CA ALA A 154 12.29 4.46 -4.65
C ALA A 154 12.77 5.11 -3.35
N GLY A 155 11.91 5.15 -2.34
CA GLY A 155 12.34 5.31 -0.95
C GLY A 155 13.07 4.05 -0.44
N VAL A 156 13.47 4.04 0.83
CA VAL A 156 14.18 2.90 1.43
C VAL A 156 13.46 1.55 1.24
N ALA A 157 12.13 1.55 1.22
CA ALA A 157 11.30 0.37 0.93
C ALA A 157 11.54 -0.18 -0.49
N GLY A 158 11.39 0.68 -1.51
CA GLY A 158 11.55 0.27 -2.90
C GLY A 158 12.99 -0.07 -3.25
N ILE A 159 13.95 0.70 -2.73
CA ILE A 159 15.39 0.40 -2.85
C ILE A 159 15.68 -1.01 -2.34
N GLN A 160 15.23 -1.34 -1.12
CA GLN A 160 15.47 -2.67 -0.55
C GLN A 160 14.80 -3.77 -1.38
N ALA A 161 13.52 -3.60 -1.73
CA ALA A 161 12.78 -4.60 -2.50
C ALA A 161 13.44 -4.86 -3.87
N SER A 162 13.90 -3.81 -4.55
CA SER A 162 14.59 -3.94 -5.85
C SER A 162 15.95 -4.63 -5.72
N LEU A 163 16.73 -4.32 -4.69
CA LEU A 163 18.01 -5.00 -4.44
C LEU A 163 17.80 -6.49 -4.20
N ASP A 164 16.83 -6.88 -3.39
CA ASP A 164 16.59 -8.29 -3.08
C ASP A 164 16.07 -9.08 -4.30
N LEU A 165 15.17 -8.50 -5.08
CA LEU A 165 14.72 -9.10 -6.34
C LEU A 165 15.88 -9.24 -7.35
N ALA A 166 16.69 -8.21 -7.51
CA ALA A 166 17.84 -8.21 -8.39
C ALA A 166 18.92 -9.22 -7.96
N ASN A 167 19.16 -9.34 -6.66
CA ASN A 167 20.07 -10.34 -6.08
C ASN A 167 19.55 -11.78 -6.23
N ALA A 168 18.23 -11.95 -6.31
CA ALA A 168 17.60 -13.21 -6.69
C ALA A 168 17.63 -13.48 -8.21
N GLY A 169 18.28 -12.62 -9.00
CA GLY A 169 18.39 -12.76 -10.46
C GLY A 169 17.13 -12.35 -11.23
N ILE A 170 16.25 -11.55 -10.62
CA ILE A 170 15.04 -11.03 -11.27
C ILE A 170 15.30 -9.62 -11.80
N PRO A 171 15.24 -9.40 -13.13
CA PRO A 171 15.17 -8.07 -13.73
C PRO A 171 14.09 -7.21 -13.07
N THR A 172 14.46 -6.06 -12.54
CA THR A 172 13.58 -5.22 -11.74
C THR A 172 13.55 -3.78 -12.25
N TYR A 173 12.37 -3.33 -12.67
CA TYR A 173 12.11 -1.93 -12.98
C TYR A 173 11.84 -1.17 -11.69
N LEU A 174 12.70 -0.22 -11.32
CA LEU A 174 12.49 0.66 -10.16
C LEU A 174 12.09 2.05 -10.65
N ILE A 175 10.85 2.44 -10.39
CA ILE A 175 10.24 3.68 -10.87
C ILE A 175 10.19 4.71 -9.75
N GLU A 176 10.69 5.92 -10.01
CA GLU A 176 10.70 7.02 -9.05
C GLU A 176 10.18 8.31 -9.68
N LYS A 177 9.18 8.92 -9.02
CA LYS A 177 8.52 10.15 -9.51
C LYS A 177 9.44 11.37 -9.44
N SER A 178 10.31 11.42 -8.44
CA SER A 178 11.30 12.48 -8.25
C SER A 178 12.53 12.26 -9.14
N PRO A 179 13.37 13.30 -9.36
CA PRO A 179 14.59 13.17 -10.14
C PRO A 179 15.63 12.21 -9.56
N THR A 180 15.45 11.79 -8.30
CA THR A 180 16.39 10.94 -7.56
C THR A 180 15.66 9.98 -6.62
N ILE A 181 16.32 8.89 -6.27
CA ILE A 181 15.87 7.92 -5.27
C ILE A 181 16.28 8.34 -3.84
N GLY A 182 15.76 7.65 -2.82
CA GLY A 182 16.09 7.85 -1.41
C GLY A 182 14.90 8.24 -0.53
N GLY A 183 13.89 8.89 -1.12
CA GLY A 183 12.63 9.26 -0.45
C GLY A 183 12.84 10.12 0.80
N ARG A 184 11.90 10.05 1.76
CA ARG A 184 11.97 10.85 3.00
C ARG A 184 13.21 10.56 3.87
N MET A 185 13.80 9.37 3.75
CA MET A 185 14.98 9.00 4.53
C MET A 185 16.20 9.83 4.16
N SER A 186 16.33 10.28 2.90
CA SER A 186 17.44 11.15 2.49
C SER A 186 17.35 12.56 3.10
N GLN A 187 16.17 12.98 3.57
CA GLN A 187 15.95 14.26 4.23
C GLN A 187 16.40 14.27 5.71
N LEU A 188 16.59 13.10 6.33
CA LEU A 188 16.89 13.00 7.77
C LEU A 188 18.38 13.28 8.05
N ASP A 189 18.72 13.84 9.21
CA ASP A 189 20.13 13.94 9.65
C ASP A 189 20.61 12.58 10.19
N LYS A 190 20.00 12.13 11.29
CA LYS A 190 20.28 10.85 11.95
C LYS A 190 19.06 9.92 11.94
N THR A 191 19.23 8.65 12.29
CA THR A 191 18.14 7.67 12.47
C THR A 191 18.14 7.11 13.88
N PHE A 192 16.96 6.98 14.49
CA PHE A 192 16.82 6.32 15.79
C PHE A 192 16.80 4.79 15.61
N PRO A 193 17.11 4.01 16.67
CA PRO A 193 17.63 4.43 17.98
C PRO A 193 19.15 4.55 18.00
N THR A 194 19.84 4.14 16.93
CA THR A 194 21.30 4.02 16.87
C THR A 194 22.01 5.36 16.70
N LEU A 195 21.30 6.39 16.23
CA LEU A 195 21.83 7.72 15.91
C LEU A 195 22.81 7.73 14.74
N ASP A 196 22.77 6.70 13.89
CA ASP A 196 23.52 6.67 12.63
C ASP A 196 23.08 7.83 11.74
N CYS A 197 24.02 8.37 10.96
CA CYS A 197 23.67 9.29 9.88
C CYS A 197 22.79 8.55 8.85
N SER A 198 21.68 9.17 8.44
CA SER A 198 20.74 8.55 7.49
C SER A 198 21.42 8.21 6.16
N GLN A 199 22.28 9.11 5.67
CA GLN A 199 23.02 8.97 4.43
C GLN A 199 24.07 7.86 4.52
N CYS A 200 24.69 7.65 5.67
CA CYS A 200 25.69 6.58 5.85
C CYS A 200 25.10 5.18 5.58
N ILE A 201 23.81 4.97 5.84
CA ILE A 201 23.14 3.69 5.60
C ILE A 201 22.26 3.68 4.34
N LEU A 202 21.83 4.84 3.84
CA LEU A 202 21.02 4.96 2.64
C LEU A 202 21.84 5.13 1.36
N THR A 203 22.84 6.02 1.35
CA THR A 203 23.62 6.33 0.14
C THR A 203 24.30 5.08 -0.44
N PRO A 204 24.90 4.16 0.36
CA PRO A 204 25.44 2.91 -0.20
C PRO A 204 24.40 2.11 -0.95
N LYS A 205 23.19 1.95 -0.41
CA LYS A 205 22.08 1.24 -1.09
C LYS A 205 21.62 1.96 -2.36
N MET A 206 21.60 3.29 -2.36
CA MET A 206 21.31 4.08 -3.56
C MET A 206 22.36 3.84 -4.65
N VAL A 207 23.65 3.80 -4.27
CA VAL A 207 24.75 3.51 -5.19
C VAL A 207 24.68 2.07 -5.70
N ASP A 208 24.36 1.11 -4.85
CA ASP A 208 24.18 -0.29 -5.24
C ASP A 208 23.05 -0.43 -6.27
N VAL A 209 21.92 0.24 -6.07
CA VAL A 209 20.84 0.31 -7.05
C VAL A 209 21.34 0.87 -8.38
N GLY A 210 22.08 1.98 -8.35
CA GLY A 210 22.60 2.62 -9.56
C GLY A 210 23.66 1.82 -10.33
N ARG A 211 24.27 0.80 -9.70
CA ARG A 211 25.31 -0.06 -10.31
C ARG A 211 24.82 -1.47 -10.61
N ASN A 212 23.63 -1.86 -10.17
CA ASN A 212 23.13 -3.21 -10.33
C ASN A 212 22.57 -3.42 -11.74
N GLU A 213 23.17 -4.34 -12.50
CA GLU A 213 22.79 -4.62 -13.89
C GLU A 213 21.38 -5.23 -14.04
N ASN A 214 20.84 -5.83 -12.98
CA ASN A 214 19.48 -6.35 -12.95
C ASN A 214 18.43 -5.29 -12.56
N ILE A 215 18.84 -4.07 -12.20
CA ILE A 215 17.91 -2.98 -11.85
C ILE A 215 17.86 -1.96 -12.97
N ILE A 216 16.68 -1.84 -13.60
CA ILE A 216 16.39 -0.77 -14.54
C ILE A 216 15.80 0.41 -13.76
N LEU A 217 16.66 1.32 -13.32
CA LEU A 217 16.26 2.53 -12.60
C LEU A 217 15.70 3.58 -13.56
N LYS A 218 14.44 3.96 -13.36
CA LYS A 218 13.75 5.03 -14.11
C LYS A 218 13.36 6.14 -13.13
N THR A 219 14.21 7.16 -13.02
CA THR A 219 13.92 8.37 -12.23
C THR A 219 13.18 9.40 -13.06
N TYR A 220 12.43 10.27 -12.38
CA TYR A 220 11.54 11.23 -13.01
C TYR A 220 10.49 10.57 -13.93
N THR A 221 10.03 9.38 -13.51
CA THR A 221 9.11 8.53 -14.26
C THR A 221 7.93 8.15 -13.38
N GLU A 222 6.74 8.12 -13.95
CA GLU A 222 5.49 7.76 -13.28
C GLU A 222 4.77 6.64 -14.04
N VAL A 223 3.92 5.90 -13.34
CA VAL A 223 3.08 4.88 -13.98
C VAL A 223 1.81 5.55 -14.51
N GLU A 224 1.64 5.54 -15.83
CA GLU A 224 0.49 6.16 -16.52
C GLU A 224 -0.68 5.18 -16.60
N LYS A 225 -0.40 3.91 -16.94
CA LYS A 225 -1.42 2.89 -17.17
C LYS A 225 -0.93 1.51 -16.76
N VAL A 226 -1.83 0.71 -16.20
CA VAL A 226 -1.60 -0.70 -15.84
C VAL A 226 -2.68 -1.55 -16.48
N GLU A 227 -2.26 -2.52 -17.30
CA GLU A 227 -3.15 -3.50 -17.92
C GLU A 227 -2.66 -4.92 -17.60
N GLY A 228 -3.53 -5.90 -17.82
CA GLY A 228 -3.19 -7.31 -17.68
C GLY A 228 -3.51 -7.92 -16.32
N TYR A 229 -2.70 -8.89 -15.90
CA TYR A 229 -3.00 -9.79 -14.79
C TYR A 229 -1.73 -10.34 -14.16
N ILE A 230 -1.86 -11.03 -13.02
CA ILE A 230 -0.73 -11.68 -12.35
C ILE A 230 0.11 -12.46 -13.36
N GLY A 231 1.42 -12.17 -13.38
CA GLY A 231 2.36 -12.79 -14.30
C GLY A 231 2.49 -12.10 -15.66
N ASN A 232 1.54 -11.26 -16.09
CA ASN A 232 1.56 -10.58 -17.38
C ASN A 232 0.91 -9.20 -17.26
N PHE A 233 1.58 -8.28 -16.57
CA PHE A 233 1.19 -6.88 -16.53
C PHE A 233 1.90 -6.10 -17.63
N ASP A 234 1.13 -5.32 -18.39
CA ASP A 234 1.65 -4.32 -19.32
C ASP A 234 1.56 -2.96 -18.62
N ILE A 235 2.71 -2.34 -18.36
CA ILE A 235 2.85 -1.11 -17.59
C ILE A 235 3.32 -0.01 -18.53
N THR A 236 2.46 0.97 -18.78
CA THR A 236 2.85 2.18 -19.50
C THR A 236 3.47 3.15 -18.51
N LEU A 237 4.74 3.47 -18.75
CA LEU A 237 5.53 4.42 -17.99
C LEU A 237 5.58 5.75 -18.74
N ARG A 238 5.32 6.85 -18.03
CA ARG A 238 5.53 8.21 -18.52
C ARG A 238 6.81 8.72 -17.90
N ARG A 239 7.85 8.89 -18.72
CA ARG A 239 9.08 9.55 -18.31
C ARG A 239 8.94 11.05 -18.59
N LYS A 240 8.96 11.85 -17.52
CA LYS A 240 8.81 13.29 -17.62
C LYS A 240 10.03 13.91 -18.30
N ALA A 241 9.80 14.99 -19.04
CA ALA A 241 10.84 15.80 -19.64
C ALA A 241 11.75 16.38 -18.55
N ARG A 242 12.94 15.80 -18.41
CA ARG A 242 13.97 16.25 -17.48
C ARG A 242 14.67 17.53 -17.95
N GLY A 243 14.66 17.78 -19.26
CA GLY A 243 15.42 18.85 -19.91
C GLY A 243 16.94 18.63 -19.94
N VAL A 244 17.41 17.47 -19.53
CA VAL A 244 18.82 17.10 -19.40
C VAL A 244 18.99 15.63 -19.78
N LEU A 245 19.93 15.35 -20.69
CA LEU A 245 20.25 14.03 -21.20
C LEU A 245 21.24 13.32 -20.29
N THR A 246 21.01 12.03 -20.04
CA THR A 246 22.04 11.14 -19.51
C THR A 246 23.17 10.93 -20.54
N PRO A 247 24.34 10.44 -20.13
CA PRO A 247 25.38 10.04 -21.08
C PRO A 247 24.88 9.04 -22.14
N ASP A 248 24.05 8.07 -21.74
CA ASP A 248 23.47 7.09 -22.66
C ASP A 248 22.52 7.74 -23.67
N GLU A 249 21.63 8.63 -23.21
CA GLU A 249 20.71 9.36 -24.09
C GLU A 249 21.43 10.30 -25.06
N ALA A 250 22.52 10.92 -24.59
CA ALA A 250 23.36 11.76 -25.45
C ALA A 250 24.06 10.91 -26.52
N ALA A 251 24.55 9.73 -26.17
CA ALA A 251 25.16 8.79 -27.11
C ALA A 251 24.13 8.29 -28.16
N GLU A 252 22.90 7.97 -27.75
CA GLU A 252 21.80 7.61 -28.66
C GLU A 252 21.47 8.74 -29.66
N ARG A 253 21.66 9.99 -29.26
CA ARG A 253 21.52 11.18 -30.13
C ARG A 253 22.77 11.52 -30.93
N GLY A 254 23.81 10.68 -30.89
CA GLY A 254 25.05 10.84 -31.66
C GLY A 254 26.10 11.75 -31.01
N TYR A 255 25.91 12.16 -29.76
CA TYR A 255 26.88 12.98 -29.01
C TYR A 255 27.84 12.10 -28.20
N VAL A 256 28.83 11.51 -28.87
CA VAL A 256 29.84 10.64 -28.23
C VAL A 256 30.67 11.45 -27.22
N GLY A 257 30.66 11.03 -25.95
CA GLY A 257 31.29 11.75 -24.84
C GLY A 257 30.48 12.94 -24.30
N GLY A 258 29.25 13.12 -24.79
CA GLY A 258 28.29 14.11 -24.28
C GLY A 258 27.45 13.61 -23.10
N GLY A 259 26.44 14.39 -22.74
CA GLY A 259 25.51 14.10 -21.66
C GLY A 259 25.93 14.71 -20.31
N CYS A 260 25.02 14.62 -19.34
CA CYS A 260 25.23 15.23 -18.03
C CYS A 260 26.27 14.46 -17.21
N ASN A 261 27.22 15.19 -16.63
CA ASN A 261 28.23 14.65 -15.73
C ASN A 261 28.11 15.19 -14.29
N GLY A 262 27.04 15.92 -13.96
CA GLY A 262 26.80 16.43 -12.61
C GLY A 262 27.71 17.59 -12.16
N CYS A 263 28.45 18.26 -13.05
CA CYS A 263 29.41 19.32 -12.69
C CYS A 263 28.81 20.57 -12.00
N GLY A 264 27.59 20.96 -12.35
CA GLY A 264 26.89 22.10 -11.74
C GLY A 264 27.12 23.48 -12.37
N ASP A 265 27.95 23.59 -13.42
CA ASP A 265 28.23 24.86 -14.12
C ASP A 265 26.92 25.56 -14.57
N CYS A 266 25.94 24.77 -15.02
CA CYS A 266 24.64 25.25 -15.49
C CYS A 266 23.78 25.93 -14.42
N ALA A 267 23.88 25.48 -13.16
CA ALA A 267 23.13 26.10 -12.06
C ALA A 267 23.71 27.47 -11.69
N GLY A 268 25.03 27.65 -11.81
CA GLY A 268 25.72 28.92 -11.51
C GLY A 268 25.25 30.09 -12.39
N VAL A 269 24.91 29.83 -13.65
CA VAL A 269 24.46 30.86 -14.61
C VAL A 269 22.93 31.06 -14.64
N CYS A 270 22.16 30.21 -13.96
CA CYS A 270 20.70 30.28 -14.01
C CYS A 270 20.19 31.51 -13.23
N PRO A 271 19.42 32.43 -13.86
CA PRO A 271 18.94 33.64 -13.19
C PRO A 271 17.72 33.39 -12.29
N VAL A 272 17.02 32.26 -12.47
CA VAL A 272 15.82 31.93 -11.69
C VAL A 272 16.20 31.48 -10.28
N ILE A 273 15.45 31.97 -9.28
CA ILE A 273 15.59 31.57 -7.88
C ILE A 273 14.21 31.18 -7.35
N LYS A 274 14.10 29.99 -6.75
CA LYS A 274 12.88 29.43 -6.15
C LYS A 274 13.23 28.73 -4.84
N GLY A 275 12.27 28.56 -3.93
CA GLY A 275 12.47 27.75 -2.72
C GLY A 275 12.76 26.28 -3.07
N ASN A 276 13.74 25.68 -2.40
CA ASN A 276 14.07 24.26 -2.57
C ASN A 276 13.10 23.38 -1.79
N GLU A 277 12.33 22.55 -2.49
CA GLU A 277 11.32 21.66 -1.89
C GLU A 277 11.94 20.60 -0.98
N PHE A 278 13.16 20.14 -1.27
CA PHE A 278 13.89 19.21 -0.39
C PHE A 278 14.20 19.84 0.98
N GLU A 279 14.38 21.17 0.98
CA GLU A 279 14.65 22.00 2.15
C GLU A 279 13.41 22.74 2.66
N PHE A 280 12.20 22.34 2.25
CA PHE A 280 10.94 23.00 2.62
C PHE A 280 10.93 24.52 2.35
N GLY A 281 11.62 24.96 1.30
CA GLY A 281 11.73 26.36 0.92
C GLY A 281 12.74 27.17 1.75
N MET A 282 13.42 26.56 2.74
CA MET A 282 14.37 27.25 3.62
C MET A 282 15.72 27.58 2.94
N ALA A 283 16.02 26.94 1.80
CA ALA A 283 17.12 27.33 0.94
C ALA A 283 16.63 27.66 -0.47
N PRO A 284 17.28 28.59 -1.18
CA PRO A 284 17.01 28.80 -2.59
C PRO A 284 17.59 27.65 -3.44
N ARG A 285 16.93 27.35 -4.55
CA ARG A 285 17.45 26.58 -5.68
C ARG A 285 17.22 27.32 -6.99
N LYS A 286 17.84 26.82 -8.05
CA LYS A 286 17.72 27.31 -9.42
C LYS A 286 16.65 26.53 -10.20
N ALA A 287 16.28 27.02 -11.39
CA ALA A 287 15.38 26.27 -12.27
C ALA A 287 16.05 25.00 -12.83
N ILE A 288 17.34 25.04 -13.16
CA ILE A 288 18.16 23.84 -13.40
C ILE A 288 18.89 23.48 -12.11
N TYR A 289 18.65 22.29 -11.58
CA TYR A 289 19.04 21.95 -10.22
C TYR A 289 19.37 20.46 -10.05
N ILE A 290 19.99 20.16 -8.92
CA ILE A 290 20.18 18.82 -8.37
C ILE A 290 19.35 18.72 -7.09
N TYR A 291 18.61 17.63 -6.89
CA TYR A 291 17.58 17.56 -5.84
C TYR A 291 18.18 17.65 -4.42
N HIS A 292 19.30 16.97 -4.18
CA HIS A 292 20.17 17.13 -3.00
C HIS A 292 21.62 16.70 -3.35
N PRO A 293 22.63 16.92 -2.49
CA PRO A 293 24.03 16.69 -2.88
C PRO A 293 24.39 15.22 -3.18
N GLN A 294 23.72 14.25 -2.56
CA GLN A 294 23.97 12.80 -2.72
C GLN A 294 22.95 12.09 -3.64
N VAL A 295 22.50 12.75 -4.71
CA VAL A 295 21.52 12.16 -5.64
C VAL A 295 22.05 10.92 -6.35
N VAL A 296 21.14 9.98 -6.60
CA VAL A 296 21.31 8.91 -7.58
C VAL A 296 20.09 8.90 -8.51
N PRO A 297 20.29 8.97 -9.84
CA PRO A 297 21.55 9.21 -10.54
C PRO A 297 22.06 10.65 -10.36
N ASN A 298 23.38 10.86 -10.52
CA ASN A 298 24.00 12.19 -10.41
C ASN A 298 23.75 13.04 -11.67
N ILE A 299 22.50 13.48 -11.86
CA ILE A 299 22.03 14.17 -13.05
C ILE A 299 21.18 15.39 -12.65
N TYR A 300 21.39 16.51 -13.33
CA TYR A 300 20.59 17.72 -13.15
C TYR A 300 19.21 17.59 -13.79
N THR A 301 18.25 18.39 -13.33
CA THR A 301 16.89 18.45 -13.89
C THR A 301 16.47 19.89 -14.05
N VAL A 302 15.72 20.18 -15.11
CA VAL A 302 15.09 21.48 -15.35
C VAL A 302 13.67 21.43 -14.80
N ASP A 303 13.34 22.32 -13.87
CA ASP A 303 11.98 22.65 -13.47
C ASP A 303 11.37 23.56 -14.55
N PHE A 304 10.63 22.96 -15.49
CA PHE A 304 10.01 23.68 -16.60
C PHE A 304 8.90 24.65 -16.17
N GLU A 305 8.30 24.49 -14.99
CA GLU A 305 7.32 25.45 -14.47
C GLU A 305 7.97 26.78 -14.08
N SER A 306 9.26 26.74 -13.72
CA SER A 306 10.02 27.92 -13.28
C SER A 306 11.01 28.43 -14.33
N CYS A 307 11.36 27.60 -15.31
CA CYS A 307 12.34 27.93 -16.34
C CYS A 307 11.81 28.98 -17.33
N ILE A 308 12.57 30.06 -17.54
CA ILE A 308 12.26 31.12 -18.51
C ILE A 308 12.86 30.87 -19.91
N LYS A 309 13.41 29.67 -20.15
CA LYS A 309 14.06 29.26 -21.41
C LYS A 309 15.09 30.26 -22.00
N CYS A 310 15.87 30.92 -21.15
CA CYS A 310 16.84 31.94 -21.58
C CYS A 310 18.11 31.41 -22.30
N GLY A 311 18.34 30.10 -22.35
CA GLY A 311 19.48 29.50 -23.06
C GLY A 311 20.83 29.49 -22.33
N LEU A 312 21.04 30.33 -21.30
CA LEU A 312 22.34 30.47 -20.61
C LEU A 312 22.94 29.14 -20.11
N CYS A 313 22.10 28.25 -19.59
CA CYS A 313 22.55 26.94 -19.12
C CYS A 313 23.02 26.04 -20.28
N VAL A 314 22.42 26.16 -21.46
CA VAL A 314 22.81 25.43 -22.68
C VAL A 314 24.18 25.92 -23.14
N ASP A 315 24.37 27.24 -23.19
CA ASP A 315 25.62 27.86 -23.65
C ASP A 315 26.82 27.41 -22.80
N ILE A 316 26.69 27.46 -21.47
CA ILE A 316 27.78 27.04 -20.57
C ILE A 316 27.99 25.51 -20.57
N CYS A 317 26.95 24.73 -20.87
CA CYS A 317 27.06 23.28 -20.99
C CYS A 317 27.90 22.89 -22.23
N GLY A 318 27.90 23.73 -23.26
CA GLY A 318 28.81 23.66 -24.41
C GLY A 318 28.84 22.28 -25.08
N ASP A 319 30.06 21.77 -25.27
CA ASP A 319 30.32 20.52 -26.02
C ASP A 319 29.72 19.27 -25.39
N LYS A 320 29.34 19.31 -24.10
CA LYS A 320 28.64 18.20 -23.45
C LYS A 320 27.25 17.99 -24.07
N LYS A 321 26.64 19.04 -24.64
CA LYS A 321 25.30 19.01 -25.27
C LYS A 321 24.25 18.28 -24.43
N ALA A 322 24.32 18.46 -23.10
CA ALA A 322 23.51 17.70 -22.16
C ALA A 322 22.14 18.30 -21.92
N ILE A 323 21.90 19.57 -22.27
CA ILE A 323 20.65 20.27 -21.94
C ILE A 323 19.80 20.42 -23.18
N ASP A 324 18.54 20.01 -23.06
CA ASP A 324 17.52 20.07 -24.11
C ASP A 324 16.26 20.71 -23.53
N LEU A 325 16.08 22.01 -23.78
CA LEU A 325 14.94 22.78 -23.25
C LEU A 325 13.62 22.52 -23.99
N GLU A 326 13.67 21.76 -25.09
CA GLU A 326 12.51 21.34 -25.88
C GLU A 326 12.23 19.83 -25.70
N MET A 327 12.86 19.19 -24.71
CA MET A 327 12.59 17.80 -24.36
C MET A 327 11.11 17.63 -24.01
N GLU A 328 10.48 16.63 -24.59
CA GLU A 328 9.09 16.24 -24.30
C GLU A 328 9.05 14.96 -23.46
N ASP A 329 7.90 14.73 -22.83
CA ASP A 329 7.63 13.50 -22.13
C ASP A 329 7.65 12.31 -23.10
N THR A 330 8.20 11.19 -22.64
CA THR A 330 8.20 9.95 -23.42
C THR A 330 7.40 8.86 -22.72
N PHE A 331 6.82 7.98 -23.53
CA PHE A 331 6.01 6.86 -23.07
C PHE A 331 6.63 5.56 -23.55
N GLU A 332 6.79 4.61 -22.63
CA GLU A 332 7.23 3.26 -22.94
C GLU A 332 6.32 2.26 -22.23
N THR A 333 6.10 1.09 -22.83
CA THR A 333 5.37 0.00 -22.20
C THR A 333 6.36 -1.10 -21.84
N VAL A 334 6.39 -1.47 -20.57
CA VAL A 334 7.22 -2.59 -20.06
C VAL A 334 6.32 -3.71 -19.58
N LYS A 335 6.79 -4.94 -19.73
CA LYS A 335 6.04 -6.12 -19.29
C LYS A 335 6.67 -6.70 -18.02
N VAL A 336 5.84 -6.95 -17.01
CA VAL A 336 6.30 -7.48 -15.71
C VAL A 336 5.38 -8.56 -15.16
N GLY A 337 5.92 -9.46 -14.36
CA GLY A 337 5.19 -10.55 -13.72
C GLY A 337 4.52 -10.14 -12.41
N THR A 338 5.20 -9.28 -11.64
CA THR A 338 4.72 -8.79 -10.35
C THR A 338 5.03 -7.31 -10.15
N ALA A 339 4.29 -6.65 -9.25
CA ALA A 339 4.50 -5.26 -8.89
C ALA A 339 4.52 -5.07 -7.36
N ILE A 340 5.41 -4.21 -6.86
CA ILE A 340 5.50 -3.79 -5.46
C ILE A 340 5.26 -2.29 -5.38
N LEU A 341 4.29 -1.86 -4.56
CA LEU A 341 3.97 -0.46 -4.32
C LEU A 341 4.68 0.02 -3.05
N ALA A 342 5.50 1.06 -3.18
CA ALA A 342 6.39 1.59 -2.15
C ALA A 342 6.41 3.14 -2.15
N THR A 343 5.23 3.75 -2.34
CA THR A 343 5.04 5.19 -2.59
C THR A 343 5.33 6.11 -1.40
N GLY A 344 5.50 5.55 -0.19
CA GLY A 344 5.89 6.32 0.99
C GLY A 344 4.72 7.06 1.65
N TYR A 345 4.95 8.32 2.05
CA TYR A 345 3.99 9.14 2.79
C TYR A 345 4.25 10.64 2.64
N ASP A 346 3.23 11.43 2.98
CA ASP A 346 3.31 12.88 3.14
C ASP A 346 3.00 13.32 4.57
N LEU A 347 3.46 14.52 4.94
CA LEU A 347 3.03 15.16 6.17
C LEU A 347 1.56 15.59 6.04
N PHE A 348 0.82 15.41 7.13
CA PHE A 348 -0.48 16.04 7.29
C PHE A 348 -0.32 17.56 7.17
N PRO A 349 -1.22 18.28 6.47
CA PRO A 349 -1.22 19.74 6.37
C PRO A 349 -1.47 20.38 7.74
N ILE A 350 -0.39 20.56 8.50
CA ILE A 350 -0.43 20.89 9.93
C ILE A 350 -0.95 22.31 10.20
N GLU A 351 -0.91 23.19 9.20
CA GLU A 351 -1.54 24.51 9.22
C GLU A 351 -3.06 24.45 9.46
N LYS A 352 -3.70 23.30 9.21
CA LYS A 352 -5.11 23.08 9.57
C LYS A 352 -5.34 23.03 11.09
N LYS A 353 -4.28 22.85 11.88
CA LYS A 353 -4.27 22.91 13.35
C LYS A 353 -3.87 24.31 13.79
N ALA A 354 -4.75 25.27 13.56
CA ALA A 354 -4.50 26.70 13.77
C ALA A 354 -4.10 27.04 15.21
N GLU A 355 -4.48 26.22 16.20
CA GLU A 355 -4.12 26.39 17.61
C GLU A 355 -2.60 26.27 17.88
N TRP A 356 -1.82 25.74 16.94
CA TRP A 356 -0.37 25.64 17.10
C TRP A 356 0.40 26.65 16.24
N GLY A 357 -0.28 27.43 15.41
CA GLY A 357 0.30 28.59 14.74
C GLY A 357 1.38 28.30 13.69
N TYR A 358 1.43 27.08 13.13
CA TYR A 358 2.30 26.78 11.99
C TYR A 358 1.97 27.69 10.79
N ASN A 359 2.99 28.18 10.08
CA ASN A 359 2.92 29.24 9.05
C ASN A 359 2.39 30.61 9.51
N LYS A 360 2.09 30.77 10.80
CA LYS A 360 1.70 32.06 11.39
C LYS A 360 2.79 32.60 12.31
N PHE A 361 3.42 31.73 13.08
CA PHE A 361 4.56 32.06 13.94
C PHE A 361 5.81 31.44 13.33
N GLU A 362 6.79 32.28 13.02
CA GLU A 362 8.00 31.88 12.28
C GLU A 362 8.80 30.81 13.03
N ASN A 363 8.78 30.83 14.37
CA ASN A 363 9.51 29.88 15.22
C ASN A 363 8.73 28.58 15.51
N VAL A 364 7.60 28.35 14.84
CA VAL A 364 6.89 27.06 14.86
C VAL A 364 7.21 26.30 13.58
N ILE A 365 7.95 25.20 13.70
CA ILE A 365 8.36 24.36 12.58
C ILE A 365 7.85 22.93 12.75
N THR A 366 7.94 22.12 11.69
CA THR A 366 7.65 20.68 11.68
C THR A 366 8.90 19.87 11.99
N GLY A 367 8.69 18.59 12.32
CA GLY A 367 9.78 17.63 12.51
C GLY A 367 10.70 17.50 11.28
N LEU A 368 10.20 17.59 10.05
CA LEU A 368 11.06 17.49 8.86
C LEU A 368 11.85 18.78 8.59
N GLU A 369 11.28 19.96 8.84
CA GLU A 369 12.05 21.21 8.79
C GLU A 369 13.17 21.20 9.83
N PHE A 370 12.90 20.69 11.04
CA PHE A 370 13.94 20.47 12.05
C PHE A 370 15.07 19.57 11.53
N GLU A 371 14.74 18.43 10.88
CA GLU A 371 15.76 17.55 10.29
C GLU A 371 16.66 18.31 9.33
N ARG A 372 16.08 19.15 8.46
CA ARG A 372 16.84 19.92 7.49
C ARG A 372 17.74 20.95 8.17
N LEU A 373 17.23 21.71 9.13
CA LEU A 373 18.01 22.71 9.87
C LEU A 373 19.17 22.09 10.68
N ILE A 374 18.97 20.91 11.28
CA ILE A 374 20.02 20.28 12.08
C ILE A 374 20.99 19.43 11.26
N CYS A 375 20.67 19.14 9.99
CA CYS A 375 21.48 18.35 9.10
C CYS A 375 22.71 19.12 8.63
N ALA A 376 23.89 18.48 8.67
CA ALA A 376 25.16 19.10 8.24
C ALA A 376 25.14 19.57 6.78
N SER A 377 24.43 18.85 5.89
CA SER A 377 24.23 19.23 4.49
C SER A 377 22.95 20.03 4.23
N GLY A 378 22.27 20.47 5.30
CA GLY A 378 21.06 21.29 5.22
C GLY A 378 21.34 22.79 5.04
N PRO A 379 20.28 23.62 4.98
CA PRO A 379 20.34 25.04 4.62
C PRO A 379 21.21 25.87 5.57
N THR A 380 21.39 25.41 6.81
CA THR A 380 22.11 26.13 7.87
C THR A 380 23.39 25.42 8.28
N GLY A 381 23.89 24.47 7.48
CA GLY A 381 25.15 23.77 7.73
C GLY A 381 25.16 22.93 9.01
N GLY A 382 23.99 22.49 9.48
CA GLY A 382 23.83 21.74 10.72
C GLY A 382 23.71 22.59 11.99
N HIS A 383 23.63 23.92 11.84
CA HIS A 383 23.32 24.83 12.93
C HIS A 383 21.80 25.03 13.02
N LEU A 384 21.21 24.54 14.12
CA LEU A 384 19.81 24.83 14.41
C LEU A 384 19.66 26.31 14.75
N VAL A 385 18.78 26.99 14.03
CA VAL A 385 18.50 28.42 14.20
C VAL A 385 16.99 28.65 14.28
N ARG A 386 16.60 29.74 14.94
CA ARG A 386 15.26 30.30 14.90
C ARG A 386 15.01 30.92 13.52
N PRO A 387 13.94 30.53 12.81
CA PRO A 387 13.62 31.15 11.52
C PRO A 387 13.43 32.67 11.57
N SER A 388 12.98 33.22 12.71
CA SER A 388 12.67 34.66 12.80
C SER A 388 13.88 35.59 12.82
N ASP A 389 15.00 35.15 13.40
CA ASP A 389 16.15 36.02 13.67
C ASP A 389 17.51 35.34 13.44
N GLY A 390 17.54 34.06 13.07
CA GLY A 390 18.76 33.30 12.83
C GLY A 390 19.53 32.93 14.10
N GLN A 391 19.02 33.23 15.30
CA GLN A 391 19.71 32.92 16.55
C GLN A 391 19.57 31.45 16.92
N THR A 392 20.55 30.91 17.65
CA THR A 392 20.47 29.55 18.20
C THR A 392 19.43 29.47 19.32
N PRO A 393 18.40 28.60 19.22
CA PRO A 393 17.40 28.46 20.28
C PRO A 393 17.97 27.71 21.49
N MET A 394 17.77 28.24 22.69
CA MET A 394 18.22 27.67 23.97
C MET A 394 17.10 26.92 24.70
N LYS A 395 15.84 27.19 24.40
CA LYS A 395 14.67 26.47 24.92
C LYS A 395 13.82 25.96 23.75
N VAL A 396 13.77 24.64 23.56
CA VAL A 396 13.06 24.02 22.44
C VAL A 396 11.99 23.07 22.96
N GLY A 397 10.78 23.15 22.40
CA GLY A 397 9.67 22.26 22.75
C GLY A 397 9.20 21.40 21.58
N PHE A 398 8.91 20.14 21.85
CA PHE A 398 8.34 19.19 20.89
C PHE A 398 6.88 18.92 21.24
N VAL A 399 5.97 19.23 20.31
CA VAL A 399 4.55 18.93 20.44
C VAL A 399 4.26 17.58 19.78
N LEU A 400 4.12 16.54 20.60
CA LEU A 400 3.87 15.19 20.10
C LEU A 400 2.40 15.02 19.68
N CYS A 401 2.17 14.04 18.80
CA CYS A 401 0.85 13.75 18.23
C CYS A 401 0.22 14.96 17.53
N ALA A 402 1.02 15.81 16.88
CA ALA A 402 0.52 16.99 16.22
C ALA A 402 -0.32 16.58 14.98
N GLY A 403 -1.63 16.50 15.15
CA GLY A 403 -2.57 16.00 14.13
C GLY A 403 -2.73 14.48 14.09
N SER A 404 -2.09 13.72 14.98
CA SER A 404 -2.29 12.27 15.15
C SER A 404 -3.12 11.98 16.40
N ARG A 405 -3.80 10.83 16.45
CA ARG A 405 -4.69 10.47 17.57
C ARG A 405 -5.69 11.59 17.88
N ASP A 406 -6.17 12.22 16.81
CA ASP A 406 -7.01 13.39 16.86
C ASP A 406 -8.36 13.10 16.19
N ASN A 407 -9.40 12.93 17.01
CA ASN A 407 -10.77 12.63 16.58
C ASN A 407 -11.63 13.89 16.35
N THR A 408 -11.02 15.07 16.26
CA THR A 408 -11.72 16.34 15.99
C THR A 408 -12.32 16.45 14.58
N GLY A 409 -12.06 15.48 13.70
CA GLY A 409 -12.44 15.51 12.28
C GLY A 409 -11.47 16.30 11.39
N ILE A 410 -10.52 17.04 11.96
CA ILE A 410 -9.46 17.76 11.24
C ILE A 410 -8.20 16.91 11.13
N GLY A 411 -7.74 16.37 12.26
CA GLY A 411 -6.56 15.50 12.32
C GLY A 411 -6.85 14.06 11.92
N LYS A 412 -5.90 13.16 12.22
CA LYS A 412 -5.98 11.73 11.94
C LYS A 412 -6.26 10.93 13.22
N PRO A 413 -7.22 9.99 13.21
CA PRO A 413 -7.59 9.21 14.39
C PRO A 413 -6.49 8.21 14.80
N TYR A 414 -5.62 7.82 13.87
CA TYR A 414 -4.55 6.86 14.09
C TYR A 414 -3.27 7.50 14.65
N CYS A 415 -2.38 6.64 15.17
CA CYS A 415 -1.03 7.02 15.57
C CYS A 415 -0.07 6.95 14.37
N SER A 416 0.75 7.98 14.17
CA SER A 416 1.81 7.98 13.15
C SER A 416 3.05 7.14 13.52
N ARG A 417 2.98 6.39 14.63
CA ARG A 417 3.89 5.32 15.08
C ARG A 417 5.33 5.72 15.42
N PHE A 418 5.99 6.59 14.67
CA PHE A 418 7.41 6.91 14.83
C PHE A 418 7.69 8.34 15.35
N CYS A 419 6.66 9.17 15.53
CA CYS A 419 6.82 10.57 15.99
C CYS A 419 7.41 10.70 17.40
N CYS A 420 7.07 9.80 18.32
CA CYS A 420 7.72 9.78 19.63
C CYS A 420 9.23 9.58 19.50
N MET A 421 9.64 8.63 18.65
CA MET A 421 11.05 8.26 18.50
C MET A 421 11.89 9.32 17.80
N TYR A 422 11.39 9.96 16.72
CA TYR A 422 12.17 11.06 16.14
C TYR A 422 12.22 12.27 17.07
N SER A 423 11.21 12.53 17.90
CA SER A 423 11.28 13.65 18.86
C SER A 423 12.33 13.38 19.95
N LEU A 424 12.46 12.14 20.40
CA LEU A 424 13.56 11.73 21.28
C LEU A 424 14.93 11.90 20.60
N LYS A 425 15.02 11.52 19.32
CA LYS A 425 16.23 11.71 18.50
C LYS A 425 16.58 13.19 18.33
N HIS A 426 15.60 14.04 18.05
CA HIS A 426 15.78 15.48 17.92
C HIS A 426 16.21 16.11 19.24
N ALA A 427 15.62 15.68 20.36
CA ALA A 427 16.02 16.10 21.69
C ALA A 427 17.49 15.77 21.97
N HIS A 428 17.93 14.54 21.66
CA HIS A 428 19.33 14.14 21.74
C HIS A 428 20.23 15.08 20.93
N GLN A 429 19.90 15.30 19.64
CA GLN A 429 20.73 16.13 18.75
C GLN A 429 20.84 17.58 19.24
N ILE A 430 19.80 18.14 19.86
CA ILE A 430 19.87 19.47 20.47
C ILE A 430 20.83 19.45 21.66
N MET A 431 20.67 18.51 22.58
CA MET A 431 21.49 18.45 23.79
C MET A 431 22.97 18.12 23.48
N GLU A 432 23.21 17.36 22.40
CA GLU A 432 24.54 17.05 21.86
C GLU A 432 25.20 18.28 21.22
N LYS A 433 24.47 19.01 20.35
CA LYS A 433 25.05 20.09 19.53
C LYS A 433 24.99 21.48 20.18
N ILE A 434 24.11 21.70 21.16
CA ILE A 434 23.86 23.01 21.78
C ILE A 434 24.00 22.90 23.31
N PRO A 435 25.23 23.08 23.83
CA PRO A 435 25.48 23.00 25.27
C PRO A 435 24.61 23.96 26.07
N GLY A 436 23.93 23.46 27.09
CA GLY A 436 23.06 24.25 27.98
C GLY A 436 21.64 24.48 27.46
N ALA A 437 21.29 23.97 26.28
CA ALA A 437 19.91 24.02 25.79
C ALA A 437 18.96 23.17 26.67
N ARG A 438 17.73 23.62 26.82
CA ARG A 438 16.66 22.94 27.55
C ARG A 438 15.61 22.43 26.57
N VAL A 439 15.41 21.13 26.56
CA VAL A 439 14.43 20.47 25.68
C VAL A 439 13.21 20.03 26.48
N TYR A 440 12.02 20.30 25.93
CA TYR A 440 10.73 19.91 26.50
C TYR A 440 9.97 19.02 25.50
N LEU A 441 9.42 17.90 25.96
CA LEU A 441 8.56 17.01 25.17
C LEU A 441 7.15 17.03 25.77
N PHE A 442 6.19 17.58 25.03
CA PHE A 442 4.78 17.60 25.40
C PHE A 442 4.07 16.40 24.78
N TYR A 443 3.62 15.45 25.61
CA TYR A 443 3.18 14.14 25.15
C TYR A 443 1.92 13.64 25.86
N MET A 444 1.22 12.69 25.25
CA MET A 444 0.17 11.90 25.91
C MET A 444 0.73 10.57 26.44
N ASP A 445 1.35 9.82 25.53
CA ASP A 445 2.06 8.56 25.79
C ASP A 445 3.35 8.54 24.97
N ILE A 446 4.45 8.08 25.55
CA ILE A 446 5.67 7.77 24.79
C ILE A 446 5.50 6.35 24.23
N ARG A 447 5.66 6.21 22.91
CA ARG A 447 5.50 4.92 22.19
C ARG A 447 6.84 4.43 21.67
N SER A 448 7.65 3.90 22.57
CA SER A 448 9.00 3.36 22.40
C SER A 448 8.98 1.82 22.28
N PHE A 449 8.19 1.26 21.36
CA PHE A 449 7.87 -0.18 21.34
C PHE A 449 8.84 -1.07 20.53
N GLY A 450 9.82 -0.48 19.82
CA GLY A 450 10.82 -1.22 19.05
C GLY A 450 11.99 -1.72 19.90
N LYS A 451 12.86 -2.56 19.31
CA LYS A 451 14.09 -3.01 19.98
C LYS A 451 15.00 -1.81 20.29
N MET A 452 15.48 -1.68 21.53
CA MET A 452 16.28 -0.55 22.02
C MET A 452 15.53 0.78 22.16
N TYR A 453 14.21 0.82 21.95
CA TYR A 453 13.48 2.10 21.92
C TYR A 453 13.19 2.63 23.32
N GLU A 454 12.91 1.74 24.28
CA GLU A 454 12.68 2.11 25.67
C GLU A 454 13.98 2.55 26.34
N GLU A 455 15.08 1.84 26.07
CA GLU A 455 16.42 2.19 26.50
C GLU A 455 16.85 3.54 25.93
N PHE A 456 16.51 3.81 24.67
CA PHE A 456 16.71 5.13 24.07
C PHE A 456 15.87 6.21 24.76
N TYR A 457 14.61 5.93 25.08
CA TYR A 457 13.77 6.84 25.86
C TYR A 457 14.39 7.20 27.23
N TYR A 458 14.83 6.21 28.01
CA TYR A 458 15.49 6.45 29.30
C TYR A 458 16.78 7.23 29.14
N ARG A 459 17.58 6.91 28.13
CA ARG A 459 18.78 7.69 27.81
C ARG A 459 18.46 9.18 27.61
N ILE A 460 17.39 9.52 26.89
CA ILE A 460 17.01 10.92 26.66
C ILE A 460 16.52 11.60 27.95
N GLN A 461 15.91 10.85 28.87
CA GLN A 461 15.58 11.36 30.20
C GLN A 461 16.86 11.67 31.01
N ASP A 462 17.83 10.76 30.99
CA ASP A 462 19.11 10.89 31.70
C ASP A 462 19.98 12.03 31.12
N GLU A 463 19.91 12.26 29.82
CA GLU A 463 20.56 13.40 29.15
C GLU A 463 19.93 14.76 29.56
N GLY A 464 18.76 14.74 30.20
CA GLY A 464 18.18 15.90 30.88
C GLY A 464 16.93 16.49 30.24
N ALA A 465 16.41 15.88 29.16
CA ALA A 465 15.17 16.31 28.52
C ALA A 465 13.98 16.29 29.48
N LYS A 466 13.08 17.26 29.36
CA LYS A 466 11.92 17.41 30.25
C LYS A 466 10.66 16.86 29.58
N PHE A 467 10.01 15.91 30.24
CA PHE A 467 8.81 15.27 29.75
C PHE A 467 7.59 15.83 30.47
N ILE A 468 6.66 16.41 29.72
CA ILE A 468 5.43 16.99 30.25
C ILE A 468 4.27 16.19 29.67
N ARG A 469 3.62 15.41 30.53
CA ARG A 469 2.47 14.60 30.13
C ARG A 469 1.24 15.50 30.02
N GLY A 470 1.04 16.09 28.85
CA GLY A 470 -0.03 17.00 28.52
C GLY A 470 -0.08 17.29 27.03
N ARG A 471 -1.24 17.11 26.40
CA ARG A 471 -1.46 17.54 25.01
C ARG A 471 -1.55 19.07 24.98
N VAL A 472 -0.68 19.71 24.20
CA VAL A 472 -0.66 21.17 24.04
C VAL A 472 -2.01 21.67 23.56
N SER A 473 -2.59 22.62 24.29
CA SER A 473 -3.89 23.21 23.99
C SER A 473 -3.79 24.35 22.99
N ASN A 474 -2.77 25.22 23.13
CA ASN A 474 -2.58 26.40 22.28
C ASN A 474 -1.13 26.90 22.35
N ILE A 475 -0.68 27.60 21.31
CA ILE A 475 0.59 28.31 21.25
C ILE A 475 0.32 29.78 20.94
N LEU A 476 0.96 30.69 21.67
CA LEU A 476 0.91 32.13 21.41
C LEU A 476 2.33 32.68 21.21
N GLU A 477 2.49 33.66 20.33
CA GLU A 477 3.77 34.33 20.09
C GLU A 477 3.83 35.68 20.84
N ASP A 478 4.96 35.96 21.49
CA ASP A 478 5.32 37.30 21.94
C ASP A 478 5.75 38.16 20.74
N LYS A 479 5.07 39.30 20.55
CA LYS A 479 5.28 40.15 19.36
C LYS A 479 6.66 40.80 19.30
N THR A 480 7.36 40.95 20.42
CA THR A 480 8.64 41.63 20.53
C THR A 480 9.79 40.64 20.46
N SER A 481 9.79 39.61 21.32
CA SER A 481 10.87 38.62 21.37
C SER A 481 10.75 37.51 20.32
N LYS A 482 9.55 37.35 19.73
CA LYS A 482 9.19 36.21 18.86
C LYS A 482 9.27 34.86 19.57
N ASN A 483 9.31 34.85 20.90
CA ASN A 483 9.24 33.62 21.69
C ASN A 483 7.81 33.08 21.74
N LEU A 484 7.68 31.81 22.06
CA LEU A 484 6.44 31.05 22.01
C LEU A 484 6.02 30.62 23.42
N HIS A 485 4.82 31.02 23.82
CA HIS A 485 4.16 30.54 25.03
C HIS A 485 3.32 29.31 24.71
N VAL A 486 3.74 28.15 25.23
CA VAL A 486 3.06 26.87 25.03
C VAL A 486 2.21 26.55 26.25
N PHE A 487 0.90 26.47 26.02
CA PHE A 487 -0.10 26.17 27.04
C PHE A 487 -0.45 24.68 27.01
N THR A 488 -0.40 24.05 28.17
CA THR A 488 -0.78 22.64 28.37
C THR A 488 -1.21 22.41 29.81
N GLU A 489 -1.78 21.24 30.09
CA GLU A 489 -1.98 20.74 31.45
C GLU A 489 -0.93 19.67 31.73
N ASP A 490 -0.13 19.84 32.78
CA ASP A 490 0.68 18.72 33.29
C ASP A 490 -0.24 17.79 34.07
N THR A 491 -0.62 16.68 33.43
CA THR A 491 -1.56 15.72 34.01
C THR A 491 -0.99 14.93 35.19
N LEU A 492 0.34 14.90 35.36
CA LEU A 492 0.97 14.26 36.51
C LEU A 492 0.97 15.19 37.74
N LEU A 493 1.04 16.50 37.50
CA LEU A 493 0.96 17.52 38.55
C LEU A 493 -0.44 18.13 38.72
N GLN A 494 -1.39 17.79 37.84
CA GLN A 494 -2.76 18.30 37.79
C GLN A 494 -2.83 19.83 37.81
N ARG A 495 -2.02 20.49 36.99
CA ARG A 495 -1.98 21.95 36.92
C ARG A 495 -1.75 22.47 35.50
N PRO A 496 -2.32 23.64 35.16
CA PRO A 496 -1.98 24.32 33.92
C PRO A 496 -0.52 24.75 33.95
N VAL A 497 0.12 24.67 32.80
CA VAL A 497 1.52 25.02 32.57
C VAL A 497 1.61 25.94 31.36
N ASN A 498 2.36 27.03 31.51
CA ASN A 498 2.75 27.94 30.43
C ASN A 498 4.28 27.97 30.39
N ILE A 499 4.87 27.50 29.30
CA ILE A 499 6.33 27.52 29.10
C ILE A 499 6.65 28.43 27.93
N GLU A 500 7.52 29.40 28.18
CA GLU A 500 8.13 30.23 27.15
C GLU A 500 9.31 29.48 26.51
N LEU A 501 9.28 29.38 25.18
CA LEU A 501 10.24 28.66 24.34
C LEU A 501 10.73 29.53 23.19
N ASP A 502 11.95 29.28 22.72
CA ASP A 502 12.55 30.01 21.62
C ASP A 502 12.14 29.40 20.26
N LEU A 503 11.90 28.08 20.23
CA LEU A 503 11.49 27.31 19.07
C LEU A 503 10.51 26.18 19.47
N VAL A 504 9.48 25.94 18.66
CA VAL A 504 8.58 24.79 18.82
C VAL A 504 8.61 23.93 17.57
N VAL A 505 8.76 22.62 17.77
CA VAL A 505 8.74 21.59 16.73
C VAL A 505 7.46 20.77 16.85
N LEU A 506 6.64 20.80 15.81
CA LEU A 506 5.42 20.00 15.70
C LEU A 506 5.77 18.63 15.16
N ALA A 507 5.54 17.59 15.98
CA ALA A 507 5.70 16.21 15.56
C ALA A 507 4.47 15.79 14.73
N ALA A 508 4.41 16.29 13.50
CA ALA A 508 3.26 16.25 12.61
C ALA A 508 2.86 14.80 12.26
N ALA A 509 1.55 14.61 12.12
CA ALA A 509 0.98 13.37 11.60
C ALA A 509 1.44 13.12 10.17
N VAL A 510 1.42 11.85 9.79
CA VAL A 510 1.63 11.42 8.41
C VAL A 510 0.34 10.91 7.81
N GLN A 511 0.26 10.99 6.48
CA GLN A 511 -0.85 10.52 5.69
C GLN A 511 -0.34 9.91 4.37
N PRO A 512 -1.19 9.16 3.65
CA PRO A 512 -0.84 8.68 2.31
C PRO A 512 -0.45 9.85 1.39
N VAL A 513 0.40 9.58 0.40
CA VAL A 513 0.79 10.61 -0.58
C VAL A 513 -0.40 11.11 -1.37
N ALA A 514 -0.33 12.34 -1.89
CA ALA A 514 -1.43 12.94 -2.64
C ALA A 514 -1.96 12.07 -3.79
N GLU A 515 -1.06 11.36 -4.48
CA GLU A 515 -1.37 10.54 -5.65
C GLU A 515 -1.76 9.09 -5.29
N GLU A 516 -1.82 8.73 -4.00
CA GLU A 516 -2.03 7.36 -3.53
C GLU A 516 -3.31 6.74 -4.12
N ASP A 517 -4.40 7.52 -4.17
CA ASP A 517 -5.69 7.01 -4.67
C ASP A 517 -5.64 6.72 -6.18
N THR A 518 -4.88 7.51 -6.95
CA THR A 518 -4.66 7.29 -8.38
C THR A 518 -3.83 6.02 -8.59
N ILE A 519 -2.68 5.91 -7.93
CA ILE A 519 -1.77 4.75 -8.07
C ILE A 519 -2.49 3.47 -7.64
N ARG A 520 -3.15 3.48 -6.49
CA ARG A 520 -3.91 2.35 -5.99
C ARG A 520 -4.98 1.89 -6.99
N LYS A 521 -5.70 2.81 -7.63
CA LYS A 521 -6.71 2.50 -8.65
C LYS A 521 -6.11 1.85 -9.89
N LEU A 522 -4.96 2.33 -10.37
CA LEU A 522 -4.24 1.74 -11.50
C LEU A 522 -3.94 0.25 -11.25
N PHE A 523 -3.47 -0.08 -10.05
CA PHE A 523 -3.16 -1.46 -9.66
C PHE A 523 -4.34 -2.25 -9.05
N GLY A 524 -5.54 -1.66 -8.98
CA GLY A 524 -6.74 -2.29 -8.42
C GLY A 524 -6.65 -2.64 -6.92
N VAL A 525 -5.77 -2.00 -6.16
CA VAL A 525 -5.53 -2.29 -4.73
C VAL A 525 -6.66 -1.69 -3.88
N SER A 526 -7.03 -2.31 -2.76
CA SER A 526 -8.06 -1.76 -1.84
C SER A 526 -7.51 -0.69 -0.90
N LYS A 527 -8.38 0.13 -0.31
CA LYS A 527 -8.02 1.18 0.65
C LYS A 527 -8.61 0.88 2.02
N SER A 528 -7.84 1.08 3.09
CA SER A 528 -8.32 0.98 4.47
C SER A 528 -9.19 2.19 4.84
N GLN A 529 -9.92 2.10 5.95
CA GLN A 529 -10.73 3.22 6.45
C GLN A 529 -9.88 4.46 6.78
N ASP A 530 -8.63 4.23 7.16
CA ASP A 530 -7.66 5.29 7.49
C ASP A 530 -6.98 5.91 6.25
N GLY A 531 -7.30 5.41 5.05
CA GLY A 531 -6.84 5.95 3.77
C GLY A 531 -5.61 5.29 3.17
N TRP A 532 -5.00 4.33 3.86
CA TRP A 532 -3.79 3.61 3.40
C TRP A 532 -4.12 2.46 2.44
N MET A 533 -3.15 2.00 1.65
CA MET A 533 -3.32 0.78 0.85
C MET A 533 -3.53 -0.43 1.76
N LEU A 534 -4.54 -1.25 1.45
CA LEU A 534 -4.99 -2.36 2.29
C LEU A 534 -4.29 -3.66 1.91
N GLU A 535 -3.63 -4.29 2.88
CA GLU A 535 -3.07 -5.63 2.76
C GLU A 535 -4.15 -6.71 2.64
N ALA A 536 -3.77 -7.89 2.14
CA ALA A 536 -4.67 -9.03 1.98
C ALA A 536 -5.17 -9.55 3.33
N HIS A 537 -4.27 -9.68 4.32
CA HIS A 537 -4.63 -10.01 5.70
C HIS A 537 -3.57 -9.49 6.68
N PRO A 538 -3.94 -8.80 7.77
CA PRO A 538 -2.99 -8.13 8.68
C PRO A 538 -1.90 -9.02 9.28
N LYS A 539 -2.13 -10.34 9.35
CA LYS A 539 -1.20 -11.31 9.98
C LYS A 539 -0.72 -12.42 9.06
N LEU A 540 -1.51 -12.78 8.06
CA LEU A 540 -1.25 -13.98 7.23
C LEU A 540 -0.62 -13.60 5.90
N ASN A 541 -0.91 -12.40 5.41
CA ASN A 541 -0.35 -11.89 4.18
C ASN A 541 -0.25 -10.36 4.26
N PRO A 542 0.65 -9.84 5.13
CA PRO A 542 0.77 -8.40 5.39
C PRO A 542 1.46 -7.63 4.25
N CYS A 543 2.13 -8.32 3.33
CA CYS A 543 2.77 -7.70 2.15
C CYS A 543 1.94 -7.86 0.88
N GLY A 544 1.06 -8.86 0.78
CA GLY A 544 0.19 -9.04 -0.39
C GLY A 544 -1.04 -8.14 -0.36
N THR A 545 -1.68 -7.97 -1.51
CA THR A 545 -2.97 -7.29 -1.64
C THR A 545 -4.06 -8.26 -2.09
N THR A 546 -5.31 -7.79 -2.17
CA THR A 546 -6.40 -8.54 -2.82
C THR A 546 -6.20 -8.70 -4.33
N THR A 547 -5.31 -7.90 -4.93
CA THR A 547 -4.92 -8.05 -6.34
C THR A 547 -3.73 -8.98 -6.42
N ALA A 548 -3.96 -10.18 -6.92
CA ALA A 548 -2.90 -11.15 -7.17
C ALA A 548 -1.76 -10.53 -8.01
N GLY A 549 -0.52 -10.74 -7.57
CA GLY A 549 0.69 -10.22 -8.23
C GLY A 549 1.08 -8.80 -7.83
N VAL A 550 0.28 -8.11 -7.01
CA VAL A 550 0.57 -6.77 -6.48
C VAL A 550 0.79 -6.82 -4.97
N PHE A 551 1.91 -6.27 -4.53
CA PHE A 551 2.39 -6.29 -3.14
C PHE A 551 2.64 -4.87 -2.63
N LEU A 552 2.77 -4.71 -1.31
CA LEU A 552 3.00 -3.44 -0.61
C LEU A 552 4.31 -3.52 0.19
N ALA A 553 5.06 -2.42 0.18
CA ALA A 553 6.26 -2.27 0.99
C ALA A 553 6.36 -0.86 1.58
N GLY A 554 6.53 -0.75 2.89
CA GLY A 554 6.78 0.51 3.57
C GLY A 554 5.52 1.28 3.93
N VAL A 555 5.65 2.60 3.98
CA VAL A 555 4.67 3.48 4.65
C VAL A 555 3.35 3.62 3.87
N CYS A 556 3.31 3.29 2.57
CA CYS A 556 2.08 3.27 1.77
C CYS A 556 0.98 2.35 2.36
N GLN A 557 1.38 1.28 3.05
CA GLN A 557 0.47 0.37 3.76
C GLN A 557 0.04 0.92 5.14
N GLY A 558 0.84 1.82 5.73
CA GLY A 558 0.56 2.42 7.03
C GLY A 558 1.83 2.89 7.76
N PRO A 559 1.70 3.78 8.77
CA PRO A 559 2.84 4.39 9.46
C PRO A 559 3.79 3.35 10.06
N LYS A 560 5.09 3.47 9.75
CA LYS A 560 6.16 2.61 10.25
C LYS A 560 7.53 3.29 10.12
N ASP A 561 8.49 2.85 10.93
CA ASP A 561 9.86 3.36 10.90
C ASP A 561 10.73 2.62 9.88
N ILE A 562 12.02 2.96 9.81
CA ILE A 562 12.94 2.43 8.81
C ILE A 562 13.16 0.92 8.96
N PRO A 563 13.47 0.35 10.14
CA PRO A 563 13.67 -1.10 10.28
C PRO A 563 12.45 -1.92 9.84
N ASP A 564 11.24 -1.53 10.27
CA ASP A 564 10.03 -2.23 9.86
C ASP A 564 9.75 -2.09 8.35
N THR A 565 10.10 -0.94 7.78
CA THR A 565 9.98 -0.69 6.34
C THR A 565 10.90 -1.60 5.53
N VAL A 566 12.17 -1.74 5.96
CA VAL A 566 13.16 -2.60 5.32
C VAL A 566 12.72 -4.07 5.43
N ALA A 567 12.32 -4.52 6.62
CA ALA A 567 11.84 -5.89 6.81
C ALA A 567 10.59 -6.21 5.98
N GLN A 568 9.65 -5.27 5.87
CA GLN A 568 8.47 -5.45 5.00
C GLN A 568 8.85 -5.51 3.53
N ALA A 569 9.84 -4.72 3.08
CA ALA A 569 10.34 -4.73 1.71
C ALA A 569 11.01 -6.07 1.36
N GLU A 570 11.81 -6.64 2.25
CA GLU A 570 12.38 -7.99 2.12
C GLU A 570 11.26 -9.05 1.99
N GLY A 571 10.23 -8.95 2.84
CA GLY A 571 9.05 -9.83 2.77
C GLY A 571 8.25 -9.67 1.47
N ALA A 572 8.11 -8.44 0.96
CA ALA A 572 7.43 -8.15 -0.29
C ALA A 572 8.22 -8.67 -1.50
N ALA A 573 9.55 -8.50 -1.52
CA ALA A 573 10.44 -9.06 -2.54
C ALA A 573 10.37 -10.59 -2.56
N SER A 574 10.39 -11.24 -1.38
CA SER A 574 10.20 -12.68 -1.27
C SER A 574 8.86 -13.11 -1.85
N ALA A 575 7.76 -12.46 -1.47
CA ALA A 575 6.43 -12.82 -1.96
C ALA A 575 6.27 -12.58 -3.48
N ALA A 576 6.85 -11.50 -4.01
CA ALA A 576 6.83 -11.16 -5.43
C ALA A 576 7.71 -12.06 -6.29
N SER A 577 8.77 -12.64 -5.73
CA SER A 577 9.68 -13.54 -6.45
C SER A 577 9.08 -14.94 -6.65
N ILE A 578 8.20 -15.40 -5.77
CA ILE A 578 7.57 -16.73 -5.84
C ILE A 578 6.93 -17.03 -7.20
N PRO A 579 5.96 -16.22 -7.70
CA PRO A 579 5.33 -16.51 -9.00
C PRO A 579 6.33 -16.43 -10.16
N ILE A 580 7.34 -15.56 -10.07
CA ILE A 580 8.39 -15.41 -11.09
C ILE A 580 9.25 -16.67 -11.19
N HIS A 581 9.67 -17.22 -10.04
CA HIS A 581 10.49 -18.43 -10.00
C HIS A 581 9.72 -19.69 -10.39
N ILE A 582 8.44 -19.78 -10.01
CA ILE A 582 7.54 -20.86 -10.47
C ILE A 582 7.38 -20.79 -12.00
N GLY A 583 7.41 -19.58 -12.57
CA GLY A 583 7.33 -19.35 -14.02
C GLY A 583 5.93 -19.51 -14.61
N LYS A 584 4.95 -19.85 -13.78
CA LYS A 584 3.54 -19.94 -14.14
C LYS A 584 2.63 -19.67 -12.94
N VAL A 585 1.44 -19.16 -13.21
CA VAL A 585 0.38 -18.96 -12.20
C VAL A 585 -0.91 -19.58 -12.68
N GLU A 586 -1.68 -20.16 -11.76
CA GLU A 586 -3.02 -20.64 -12.04
C GLU A 586 -4.01 -19.48 -12.00
N LEU A 587 -4.76 -19.32 -13.07
CA LEU A 587 -5.87 -18.39 -13.14
C LEU A 587 -7.10 -19.00 -12.50
N GLU A 588 -7.83 -18.18 -11.76
CA GLU A 588 -9.14 -18.54 -11.27
C GLU A 588 -10.10 -18.82 -12.45
N PRO A 589 -10.71 -20.01 -12.53
CA PRO A 589 -11.47 -20.47 -13.70
C PRO A 589 -12.92 -19.97 -13.71
N TYR A 590 -13.23 -18.84 -13.07
CA TYR A 590 -14.57 -18.24 -13.05
C TYR A 590 -14.70 -17.04 -14.02
N PHE A 591 -14.26 -17.23 -15.26
CA PHE A 591 -14.35 -16.21 -16.30
C PHE A 591 -15.69 -16.26 -17.05
N ALA A 592 -15.96 -15.21 -17.84
CA ALA A 592 -17.14 -15.16 -18.70
C ALA A 592 -16.99 -16.13 -19.89
N GLN A 593 -18.04 -16.88 -20.22
CA GLN A 593 -18.10 -17.71 -21.41
C GLN A 593 -19.30 -17.31 -22.28
N CYS A 594 -19.12 -17.35 -23.60
CA CYS A 594 -20.20 -17.09 -24.54
C CYS A 594 -20.90 -18.40 -24.92
N MET A 595 -22.20 -18.48 -24.69
CA MET A 595 -23.09 -19.45 -25.32
C MET A 595 -23.37 -18.97 -26.76
N GLU A 596 -22.56 -19.43 -27.70
CA GLU A 596 -22.56 -18.97 -29.10
C GLU A 596 -23.95 -19.06 -29.74
N GLU A 597 -24.73 -20.09 -29.39
CA GLU A 597 -26.09 -20.33 -29.88
C GLU A 597 -27.11 -19.28 -29.43
N LYS A 598 -26.85 -18.59 -28.31
CA LYS A 598 -27.70 -17.50 -27.79
C LYS A 598 -27.16 -16.11 -28.15
N CYS A 599 -25.92 -16.02 -28.62
CA CYS A 599 -25.26 -14.75 -28.86
C CYS A 599 -25.74 -14.10 -30.16
N ALA A 600 -26.36 -12.92 -30.04
CA ALA A 600 -26.78 -12.14 -31.20
C ALA A 600 -25.67 -11.25 -31.80
N GLY A 601 -24.44 -11.29 -31.28
CA GLY A 601 -23.33 -10.47 -31.78
C GLY A 601 -23.47 -8.96 -31.57
N CYS A 602 -24.31 -8.51 -30.64
CA CYS A 602 -24.64 -7.09 -30.45
C CYS A 602 -23.48 -6.19 -29.95
N GLY A 603 -22.41 -6.78 -29.40
CA GLY A 603 -21.22 -6.04 -28.94
C GLY A 603 -21.37 -5.25 -27.63
N MET A 604 -22.56 -5.17 -27.02
CA MET A 604 -22.78 -4.37 -25.80
C MET A 604 -21.84 -4.77 -24.64
N CYS A 605 -21.58 -6.08 -24.50
CA CYS A 605 -20.67 -6.60 -23.48
C CYS A 605 -19.23 -6.10 -23.63
N VAL A 606 -18.75 -5.87 -24.85
CA VAL A 606 -17.37 -5.44 -25.13
C VAL A 606 -17.10 -4.09 -24.48
N ASN A 607 -18.01 -3.14 -24.64
CA ASN A 607 -17.88 -1.79 -24.09
C ASN A 607 -17.98 -1.73 -22.55
N LEU A 608 -18.52 -2.77 -21.94
CA LEU A 608 -18.67 -2.86 -20.48
C LEU A 608 -17.45 -3.46 -19.79
N CYS A 609 -16.55 -4.12 -20.52
CA CYS A 609 -15.41 -4.80 -19.92
C CYS A 609 -14.29 -3.80 -19.64
N PRO A 610 -13.99 -3.48 -18.37
CA PRO A 610 -12.93 -2.52 -18.04
C PRO A 610 -11.52 -3.07 -18.32
N TYR A 611 -11.42 -4.36 -18.64
CA TYR A 611 -10.15 -5.08 -18.85
C TYR A 611 -9.86 -5.37 -20.33
N GLY A 612 -10.76 -4.97 -21.24
CA GLY A 612 -10.64 -5.30 -22.66
C GLY A 612 -10.58 -6.81 -22.93
N ALA A 613 -11.22 -7.62 -22.07
CA ALA A 613 -11.18 -9.08 -22.14
C ALA A 613 -12.12 -9.69 -23.18
N LEU A 614 -13.05 -8.90 -23.73
CA LEU A 614 -14.12 -9.37 -24.61
C LEU A 614 -13.95 -8.73 -25.99
N ALA A 615 -14.10 -9.52 -27.04
CA ALA A 615 -14.10 -9.05 -28.42
C ALA A 615 -15.25 -9.68 -29.20
N LEU A 616 -15.64 -9.06 -30.32
CA LEU A 616 -16.51 -9.71 -31.30
C LEU A 616 -15.64 -10.38 -32.37
N VAL A 617 -15.90 -11.66 -32.62
CA VAL A 617 -15.22 -12.45 -33.65
C VAL A 617 -16.26 -13.10 -34.55
N GLU A 618 -15.89 -13.35 -35.80
CA GLU A 618 -16.75 -14.05 -36.74
C GLU A 618 -16.47 -15.56 -36.65
N LYS A 619 -17.49 -16.33 -36.25
CA LYS A 619 -17.45 -17.79 -36.21
C LYS A 619 -18.68 -18.33 -36.94
N ASN A 620 -18.47 -19.26 -37.87
CA ASN A 620 -19.54 -19.93 -38.61
C ASN A 620 -20.56 -18.96 -39.27
N GLY A 621 -20.08 -17.83 -39.82
CA GLY A 621 -20.91 -16.83 -40.49
C GLY A 621 -21.77 -15.98 -39.55
N LYS A 622 -21.52 -16.02 -38.23
CA LYS A 622 -22.16 -15.17 -37.23
C LYS A 622 -21.11 -14.44 -36.39
N LYS A 623 -21.41 -13.21 -36.01
CA LYS A 623 -20.59 -12.49 -35.02
C LYS A 623 -20.97 -12.98 -33.62
N VAL A 624 -20.00 -13.46 -32.88
CA VAL A 624 -20.15 -13.92 -31.50
C VAL A 624 -19.12 -13.25 -30.60
N MET A 625 -19.41 -13.18 -29.31
CA MET A 625 -18.46 -12.68 -28.33
C MET A 625 -17.42 -13.78 -28.03
N GLU A 626 -16.15 -13.39 -27.98
CA GLU A 626 -15.04 -14.24 -27.53
C GLU A 626 -14.33 -13.59 -26.35
N VAL A 627 -13.88 -14.43 -25.42
CA VAL A 627 -13.22 -14.02 -24.19
C VAL A 627 -11.75 -14.39 -24.23
N THR A 628 -10.89 -13.40 -24.02
CA THR A 628 -9.50 -13.64 -23.61
C THR A 628 -9.51 -13.98 -22.14
N GLU A 629 -9.53 -15.28 -21.81
CA GLU A 629 -9.73 -15.80 -20.45
C GLU A 629 -8.79 -15.15 -19.43
N ALA A 630 -7.53 -14.97 -19.81
CA ALA A 630 -6.51 -14.41 -18.93
C ALA A 630 -6.74 -12.93 -18.56
N LYS A 631 -7.43 -12.17 -19.42
CA LYS A 631 -7.82 -10.78 -19.13
C LYS A 631 -9.12 -10.70 -18.34
N CYS A 632 -9.95 -11.75 -18.34
CA CYS A 632 -11.24 -11.73 -17.67
C CYS A 632 -11.05 -11.91 -16.16
N LYS A 633 -11.42 -10.89 -15.37
CA LYS A 633 -11.38 -10.94 -13.90
C LYS A 633 -12.64 -11.53 -13.24
N GLY A 634 -13.57 -12.06 -14.05
CA GLY A 634 -14.81 -12.64 -13.53
C GLY A 634 -15.75 -11.64 -12.82
N CYS A 635 -15.69 -10.34 -13.13
CA CYS A 635 -16.48 -9.33 -12.41
C CYS A 635 -18.00 -9.43 -12.58
N GLY A 636 -18.48 -10.22 -13.55
CA GLY A 636 -19.90 -10.47 -13.77
C GLY A 636 -20.66 -9.38 -14.53
N THR A 637 -20.08 -8.19 -14.76
CA THR A 637 -20.76 -7.04 -15.38
C THR A 637 -21.35 -7.37 -16.75
N CYS A 638 -20.58 -8.04 -17.62
CA CYS A 638 -21.07 -8.44 -18.94
C CYS A 638 -22.19 -9.49 -18.86
N GLY A 639 -22.11 -10.42 -17.90
CA GLY A 639 -23.11 -11.45 -17.65
C GLY A 639 -24.45 -10.86 -17.22
N GLY A 640 -24.41 -9.97 -16.22
CA GLY A 640 -25.61 -9.30 -15.71
C GLY A 640 -26.29 -8.37 -16.71
N PHE A 641 -25.55 -7.85 -17.69
CA PHE A 641 -26.10 -6.94 -18.70
C PHE A 641 -26.56 -7.65 -19.99
N CYS A 642 -26.17 -8.90 -20.23
CA CYS A 642 -26.42 -9.57 -21.51
C CYS A 642 -27.93 -9.75 -21.76
N PRO A 643 -28.55 -9.04 -22.73
CA PRO A 643 -30.00 -9.09 -22.91
C PRO A 643 -30.48 -10.45 -23.44
N GLY A 644 -29.62 -11.14 -24.21
CA GLY A 644 -29.90 -12.48 -24.71
C GLY A 644 -29.62 -13.60 -23.70
N GLY A 645 -29.13 -13.28 -22.50
CA GLY A 645 -28.68 -14.28 -21.52
C GLY A 645 -27.62 -15.23 -22.08
N ALA A 646 -26.80 -14.75 -23.02
CA ALA A 646 -25.81 -15.53 -23.76
C ALA A 646 -24.46 -15.65 -23.05
N ILE A 647 -24.28 -14.94 -21.93
CA ILE A 647 -23.01 -14.94 -21.19
C ILE A 647 -23.16 -15.79 -19.93
N HIS A 648 -22.43 -16.88 -19.90
CA HIS A 648 -22.33 -17.79 -18.77
C HIS A 648 -21.17 -17.37 -17.88
N MET A 649 -21.46 -16.81 -16.70
CA MET A 649 -20.44 -16.49 -15.70
C MET A 649 -20.14 -17.73 -14.88
N GLN A 650 -19.03 -18.41 -15.18
CA GLN A 650 -18.66 -19.63 -14.45
C GLN A 650 -18.59 -19.36 -12.94
N HIS A 651 -19.07 -20.31 -12.13
CA HIS A 651 -19.17 -20.20 -10.66
C HIS A 651 -20.17 -19.15 -10.11
N PHE A 652 -20.76 -18.31 -10.98
CA PHE A 652 -21.76 -17.29 -10.66
C PHE A 652 -22.86 -17.21 -11.73
N THR A 653 -23.34 -18.38 -12.17
CA THR A 653 -24.30 -18.48 -13.27
C THR A 653 -25.66 -17.94 -12.84
N THR A 654 -26.49 -17.46 -13.76
CA THR A 654 -27.85 -16.99 -13.41
C THR A 654 -28.65 -18.05 -12.64
N PRO A 655 -28.66 -19.34 -13.02
CA PRO A 655 -29.32 -20.38 -12.22
C PRO A 655 -28.74 -20.51 -10.80
N GLN A 656 -27.42 -20.41 -10.62
CA GLN A 656 -26.80 -20.46 -9.29
C GLN A 656 -27.24 -19.28 -8.42
N ILE A 657 -27.24 -18.06 -8.95
CA ILE A 657 -27.65 -16.85 -8.22
C ILE A 657 -29.15 -16.87 -7.91
N VAL A 658 -29.98 -17.28 -8.86
CA VAL A 658 -31.43 -17.41 -8.65
C VAL A 658 -31.72 -18.45 -7.57
N ALA A 659 -31.04 -19.61 -7.59
CA ALA A 659 -31.19 -20.62 -6.54
C ALA A 659 -30.85 -20.07 -5.14
N GLN A 660 -29.84 -19.21 -5.01
CA GLN A 660 -29.54 -18.52 -3.75
C GLN A 660 -30.68 -17.60 -3.30
N ILE A 661 -31.24 -16.81 -4.22
CA ILE A 661 -32.33 -15.88 -3.93
C ILE A 661 -33.60 -16.65 -3.55
N ASP A 662 -33.99 -17.64 -4.34
CA ASP A 662 -35.17 -18.45 -4.11
C ASP A 662 -35.05 -19.22 -2.80
N ALA A 663 -33.87 -19.75 -2.49
CA ALA A 663 -33.61 -20.40 -1.21
C ALA A 663 -33.83 -19.45 -0.04
N PHE A 664 -33.49 -18.17 -0.17
CA PHE A 664 -33.79 -17.19 0.87
C PHE A 664 -35.30 -16.91 0.97
N LEU A 665 -35.96 -16.60 -0.15
CA LEU A 665 -37.36 -16.15 -0.19
C LEU A 665 -38.37 -17.25 0.12
N LEU A 666 -38.11 -18.49 -0.29
CA LEU A 666 -39.03 -19.62 -0.17
C LEU A 666 -38.81 -20.45 1.09
N GLY A 667 -37.89 -20.06 1.97
CA GLY A 667 -37.65 -20.80 3.21
C GLY A 667 -37.05 -22.22 3.02
N GLY A 668 -36.74 -22.62 1.79
CA GLY A 668 -36.30 -23.97 1.45
C GLY A 668 -37.38 -24.89 0.89
N GLU A 669 -38.57 -24.38 0.60
CA GLU A 669 -39.62 -25.08 -0.16
C GLU A 669 -39.30 -25.09 -1.67
N GLN A 670 -38.15 -25.68 -2.05
CA GLN A 670 -37.75 -25.89 -3.46
C GLN A 670 -38.06 -27.31 -3.93
#